data_AF-A0A929MXI2-F1
#
_entry.id   AF-A0A929MXI2-F1
#
_cell.length_a   1.000
_cell.length_b   1.000
_cell.length_c   1.000
_cell.angle_alpha   90.00
_cell.angle_beta   90.00
_cell.angle_gamma   90.00
#
_symmetry.space_group_name_H-M   'P 1'
#
loop_
_entity.id
_entity.type
_entity.pdbx_description
1 polymer ?
#
loop_
_entity_poly.entity_id
_entity_poly.type
_entity_poly.pdbx_seq_one_letter_code
_entity_poly.pdbx_strand_id
1 'polypeptide(L)'
;MNDQRKGEKITRYSIKKYSFGAASVAVAFGIYFANGPVVSAQELSNSSNLVSTSQVPVAPESQSPDQEQSQAASQVAESSAKELDASSQVPESSSQADQQSQASETSQETAQEVSDSAQPEVKAEVAPQADKPVVKTPGYPVKPVAKPTSSAMPRPSSQGQAIPKGTGFRDSGATGIPIGTGPAGADDATATPRVDKPSWDESLKKDSVQLAKQISWLDFSDSASWKNLDPRGGLQVGTTFTKEISPGYVVTLKVKELKPFNSTEIYRKRVAGTATEGTYNPNAENGFLTSAPDYGKTPPSVTGAAQNQWTTIRDQGFNTQNRKTQLVYPKNSTNWGVKFDIEATYLGKRVAPTVVMADGEDANPGEFAIFTTNGSGWEYMGEWKKSSPAKEAYTVITKKMLDDEDVKRRGLLILKDKSVDWYKYLSPDTVTGGLGTQVFGPNRSNERTVPVVMTRGASEVGFYVASSGQQAMMMGFLVVDGSDGPESYGEAFHTISGRDSVTDAPINQPYLGTTPADIDVESANDWLLDDRKEVADEGVSQLLTDEQLSNSNDLLDLSKAQNGTYTLKIKASPNGNPQAHIKAWIDFNQNGKFEDNEGSDVKTITAAGDHTLTFQAIPGLTGGQVDKLGMRVRIATNAGDIEKPTGIAFSGEVEDMLLHRIFPPKGDKQTTDGFTGETQNATLHFTTNGGSREDNTATIGMSSQAPKVLDNQGNVLQSADGTTYIRPEGTYVVTSNGNDVQVAFTPNAAFSGTAEGINIRWTDSNGTSTGWNSTDASDPNKNDQLSTMDGRYVPTVRKVPNYETSGIQGLDQSKTLVFNDDDTSATPVSPDASRPASFVDASGRPVTGNTVPAMANGQQVGTYELDPNTGQVTFKPNKSFYGTPDPVVVQVNDADGKPHRARYQPKVTQVTPRSTNAESTGLQGQPQSGKPSFTPGDQQIPIDMNKAMTFENGKDTLEVANEGTYTINADGSITFKPLKQFTGKATPVTVKRVDANGTEVTATYTPNVTKVTPSSTPATSSGPQGVPQTGTPVFKEGDPAVPIDYSKQMTFDDGQPKKTVAGVGEYTINSDGSITFTPDKKYVGTPAAVTVKRVDENGTEVTATYTPTVTEVTPKSTNAVSSGLQGQPQSGKPT
;
A
#
# COMPACT_ATOMS: atom_id res chain seq x y z
N MET A 1 24.54 -32.48 -60.17
CA MET A 1 23.15 -32.95 -60.28
C MET A 1 22.33 -32.07 -59.35
N ASN A 2 21.87 -30.87 -59.76
CA ASN A 2 21.00 -30.50 -60.89
C ASN A 2 19.51 -30.75 -60.57
N ASP A 3 18.58 -29.83 -60.85
CA ASP A 3 18.71 -28.58 -61.64
C ASP A 3 17.91 -27.37 -61.10
N GLN A 4 18.13 -26.19 -61.70
CA GLN A 4 17.67 -24.87 -61.25
C GLN A 4 16.42 -24.36 -61.99
N ARG A 5 15.70 -23.40 -61.36
CA ARG A 5 15.40 -22.02 -61.86
C ARG A 5 14.60 -21.26 -60.77
N LYS A 6 15.11 -20.16 -60.20
CA LYS A 6 15.23 -18.77 -60.72
C LYS A 6 13.90 -18.02 -60.88
N GLY A 7 13.71 -17.03 -60.01
CA GLY A 7 12.76 -15.91 -60.10
C GLY A 7 13.11 -14.87 -59.04
N GLU A 8 13.17 -13.58 -59.37
CA GLU A 8 13.73 -12.53 -58.50
C GLU A 8 12.88 -11.24 -58.53
N LYS A 9 13.01 -10.44 -57.46
CA LYS A 9 13.01 -8.95 -57.43
C LYS A 9 11.70 -8.14 -57.26
N ILE A 10 11.90 -7.05 -56.50
CA ILE A 10 11.26 -5.72 -56.51
C ILE A 10 10.07 -5.43 -55.56
N THR A 11 10.39 -4.68 -54.51
CA THR A 11 9.53 -3.85 -53.66
C THR A 11 8.89 -2.70 -54.45
N ARG A 12 7.65 -2.31 -54.12
CA ARG A 12 7.08 -1.00 -54.53
C ARG A 12 6.28 -0.34 -53.41
N TYR A 13 6.85 0.73 -52.85
CA TYR A 13 6.07 1.77 -52.18
C TYR A 13 5.14 2.46 -53.18
N SER A 14 4.03 3.01 -52.69
CA SER A 14 3.23 3.97 -53.45
C SER A 14 2.93 5.21 -52.60
N ILE A 15 3.38 6.37 -53.07
CA ILE A 15 3.14 7.68 -52.46
C ILE A 15 2.22 8.46 -53.41
N LYS A 16 1.19 9.09 -52.87
CA LYS A 16 0.50 10.21 -53.55
C LYS A 16 0.49 11.43 -52.63
N LYS A 17 1.18 12.49 -53.09
CA LYS A 17 1.08 13.83 -52.52
C LYS A 17 -0.24 14.48 -52.95
N TYR A 18 -0.79 15.33 -52.10
CA TYR A 18 -1.32 16.62 -52.53
C TYR A 18 -0.76 17.73 -51.62
N SER A 19 -0.87 18.99 -52.05
CA SER A 19 0.10 20.03 -51.69
C SER A 19 -0.51 21.41 -51.49
N PHE A 20 -0.03 22.09 -50.44
CA PHE A 20 -0.03 23.54 -50.24
C PHE A 20 -1.36 24.32 -50.39
N GLY A 21 -1.82 24.84 -49.24
CA GLY A 21 -2.48 26.15 -49.11
C GLY A 21 -1.77 26.91 -47.99
N ALA A 22 -1.58 28.23 -48.11
CA ALA A 22 -0.72 29.00 -47.20
C ALA A 22 -1.31 30.35 -46.80
N ALA A 23 -0.78 30.89 -45.69
CA ALA A 23 -0.95 32.23 -45.13
C ALA A 23 -2.35 32.62 -44.59
N SER A 24 -2.41 32.88 -43.29
CA SER A 24 -2.50 34.27 -42.79
C SER A 24 -2.12 34.36 -41.31
N VAL A 25 -1.66 35.53 -40.87
CA VAL A 25 -1.22 35.82 -39.49
C VAL A 25 -2.27 36.64 -38.76
N ALA A 26 -2.55 36.30 -37.50
CA ALA A 26 -3.19 37.21 -36.54
C ALA A 26 -2.73 36.89 -35.11
N VAL A 27 -2.23 37.90 -34.41
CA VAL A 27 -1.92 37.87 -32.96
C VAL A 27 -2.83 38.88 -32.28
N ALA A 28 -3.50 38.51 -31.19
CA ALA A 28 -4.28 39.41 -30.35
C ALA A 28 -4.26 38.95 -28.88
N PHE A 29 -4.36 39.90 -27.95
CA PHE A 29 -4.15 39.72 -26.50
C PHE A 29 -5.43 40.04 -25.71
N GLY A 30 -5.72 39.24 -24.68
CA GLY A 30 -6.52 39.61 -23.50
C GLY A 30 -8.06 39.72 -23.66
N ILE A 31 -8.84 40.05 -22.61
CA ILE A 31 -8.53 40.09 -21.16
C ILE A 31 -9.84 40.15 -20.31
N TYR A 32 -9.94 39.35 -19.22
CA TYR A 32 -10.76 39.51 -17.99
C TYR A 32 -12.32 39.52 -17.92
N PHE A 33 -12.81 39.01 -16.75
CA PHE A 33 -14.08 39.25 -16.02
C PHE A 33 -15.44 38.77 -16.64
N ALA A 34 -16.47 38.37 -15.88
CA ALA A 34 -16.60 37.94 -14.46
C ALA A 34 -17.99 37.27 -14.20
N ASN A 35 -18.10 36.52 -13.09
CA ASN A 35 -19.31 36.16 -12.30
C ASN A 35 -20.48 35.35 -12.95
N GLY A 36 -21.02 34.38 -12.19
CA GLY A 36 -22.38 33.79 -12.38
C GLY A 36 -23.42 34.49 -11.48
N PRO A 37 -24.47 33.82 -10.94
CA PRO A 37 -24.90 32.40 -11.08
C PRO A 37 -26.44 32.25 -11.32
N VAL A 38 -27.07 31.19 -10.77
CA VAL A 38 -28.54 30.95 -10.53
C VAL A 38 -29.35 30.12 -11.55
N VAL A 39 -29.49 28.82 -11.23
CA VAL A 39 -30.72 28.00 -11.05
C VAL A 39 -32.05 28.45 -11.68
N SER A 40 -32.70 27.53 -12.41
CA SER A 40 -34.14 27.19 -12.22
C SER A 40 -34.46 25.78 -12.73
N ALA A 41 -35.40 25.10 -12.07
CA ALA A 41 -36.06 23.89 -12.56
C ALA A 41 -37.51 24.19 -12.97
N GLN A 42 -38.20 23.25 -13.63
CA GLN A 42 -39.67 23.28 -13.77
C GLN A 42 -40.23 21.88 -14.06
N GLU A 43 -41.41 21.57 -13.50
CA GLU A 43 -42.06 20.24 -13.55
C GLU A 43 -43.36 20.23 -14.39
N LEU A 44 -43.73 19.01 -14.81
CA LEU A 44 -45.09 18.43 -14.89
C LEU A 44 -46.30 19.33 -15.28
N SER A 45 -47.04 18.94 -16.33
CA SER A 45 -48.20 18.02 -16.19
C SER A 45 -49.20 18.02 -17.37
N ASN A 46 -49.80 16.85 -17.64
CA ASN A 46 -51.21 16.58 -18.02
C ASN A 46 -51.92 17.28 -19.23
N SER A 47 -52.93 16.69 -19.91
CA SER A 47 -53.39 15.28 -20.04
C SER A 47 -54.52 15.15 -21.11
N SER A 48 -54.93 13.89 -21.42
CA SER A 48 -56.33 13.40 -21.62
C SER A 48 -56.74 12.71 -22.95
N ASN A 49 -57.45 11.57 -22.78
CA ASN A 49 -58.42 10.88 -23.67
C ASN A 49 -57.89 10.23 -24.99
N LEU A 50 -58.31 9.02 -25.43
CA LEU A 50 -59.64 8.38 -25.43
C LEU A 50 -59.65 6.82 -25.40
N VAL A 51 -60.69 6.24 -24.76
CA VAL A 51 -61.46 5.01 -25.13
C VAL A 51 -60.82 3.59 -25.03
N SER A 52 -61.66 2.62 -24.65
CA SER A 52 -61.40 1.19 -24.41
C SER A 52 -62.01 0.27 -25.48
N THR A 53 -61.49 -0.97 -25.68
CA THR A 53 -62.20 -2.27 -25.41
C THR A 53 -61.46 -3.52 -25.94
N SER A 54 -61.40 -4.57 -25.10
CA SER A 54 -61.56 -6.03 -25.33
C SER A 54 -61.12 -6.81 -26.60
N GLN A 55 -60.55 -7.99 -26.32
CA GLN A 55 -60.72 -9.32 -26.99
C GLN A 55 -59.76 -9.84 -28.10
N VAL A 56 -59.09 -10.94 -27.73
CA VAL A 56 -58.48 -12.11 -28.45
C VAL A 56 -59.60 -13.02 -29.04
N PRO A 57 -59.48 -13.91 -30.09
CA PRO A 57 -58.33 -14.78 -30.52
C PRO A 57 -58.13 -15.07 -32.07
N VAL A 58 -57.28 -16.07 -32.40
CA VAL A 58 -57.35 -17.11 -33.49
C VAL A 58 -56.34 -17.07 -34.69
N ALA A 59 -55.33 -17.98 -34.63
CA ALA A 59 -54.79 -18.93 -35.66
C ALA A 59 -54.27 -18.42 -37.06
N PRO A 60 -53.64 -19.25 -37.95
CA PRO A 60 -53.36 -20.71 -37.89
C PRO A 60 -51.97 -21.25 -38.39
N GLU A 61 -51.69 -22.54 -38.06
CA GLU A 61 -50.95 -23.59 -38.85
C GLU A 61 -49.43 -23.45 -39.20
N SER A 62 -48.61 -24.53 -39.40
CA SER A 62 -48.85 -26.01 -39.41
C SER A 62 -47.58 -26.90 -39.19
N GLN A 63 -47.80 -28.17 -38.78
CA GLN A 63 -47.01 -29.44 -38.94
C GLN A 63 -45.75 -29.82 -38.09
N SER A 64 -45.96 -30.73 -37.10
CA SER A 64 -45.41 -32.10 -36.80
C SER A 64 -44.07 -32.62 -37.37
N PRO A 65 -43.43 -33.72 -36.85
CA PRO A 65 -43.90 -34.80 -35.91
C PRO A 65 -43.12 -34.91 -34.57
N ASP A 66 -43.64 -35.38 -33.41
CA ASP A 66 -44.22 -36.70 -32.96
C ASP A 66 -43.15 -37.74 -32.49
N GLN A 67 -43.32 -38.65 -31.51
CA GLN A 67 -44.40 -39.10 -30.57
C GLN A 67 -43.70 -39.92 -29.41
N GLU A 68 -44.23 -40.30 -28.22
CA GLU A 68 -45.28 -39.79 -27.30
C GLU A 68 -45.31 -40.58 -25.94
N GLN A 69 -45.89 -39.98 -24.86
CA GLN A 69 -46.70 -40.58 -23.75
C GLN A 69 -46.18 -41.73 -22.82
N SER A 70 -46.71 -42.01 -21.60
CA SER A 70 -47.57 -41.33 -20.58
C SER A 70 -47.52 -42.15 -19.23
N GLN A 71 -48.27 -41.99 -18.10
CA GLN A 71 -49.44 -41.19 -17.67
C GLN A 71 -49.64 -41.16 -16.11
N ALA A 72 -50.40 -40.16 -15.61
CA ALA A 72 -51.36 -40.13 -14.48
C ALA A 72 -51.12 -40.69 -13.02
N ALA A 73 -51.29 -39.78 -12.03
CA ALA A 73 -52.10 -39.87 -10.77
C ALA A 73 -51.70 -40.87 -9.62
N SER A 74 -52.04 -40.71 -8.33
CA SER A 74 -52.78 -39.66 -7.57
C SER A 74 -52.55 -39.73 -6.03
N GLN A 75 -52.91 -38.66 -5.29
CA GLN A 75 -53.43 -38.58 -3.89
C GLN A 75 -52.61 -38.93 -2.60
N VAL A 76 -52.34 -37.88 -1.80
CA VAL A 76 -52.86 -37.58 -0.42
C VAL A 76 -52.44 -38.39 0.87
N ALA A 77 -52.03 -37.60 1.89
CA ALA A 77 -52.11 -37.75 3.37
C ALA A 77 -51.13 -38.62 4.21
N GLU A 78 -50.55 -37.97 5.24
CA GLU A 78 -50.37 -38.37 6.68
C GLU A 78 -49.60 -39.68 7.05
N SER A 79 -48.90 -39.84 8.21
CA SER A 79 -48.71 -39.00 9.41
C SER A 79 -47.38 -39.26 10.17
N SER A 80 -46.90 -38.21 10.85
CA SER A 80 -46.24 -38.10 12.17
C SER A 80 -45.63 -39.30 12.96
N ALA A 81 -44.42 -39.06 13.49
CA ALA A 81 -44.02 -39.12 14.93
C ALA A 81 -42.94 -40.13 15.45
N LYS A 82 -41.97 -39.57 16.22
CA LYS A 82 -41.25 -40.13 17.41
C LYS A 82 -40.26 -41.31 17.25
N GLU A 83 -39.31 -41.59 18.18
CA GLU A 83 -38.43 -40.78 19.08
C GLU A 83 -37.47 -41.73 19.86
N LEU A 84 -36.20 -41.33 20.11
CA LEU A 84 -35.29 -41.84 21.18
C LEU A 84 -34.90 -43.36 21.12
N ASP A 85 -33.92 -43.93 21.85
CA ASP A 85 -32.89 -43.44 22.81
C ASP A 85 -31.60 -44.33 22.80
N ALA A 86 -30.59 -43.95 23.62
CA ALA A 86 -29.51 -44.67 24.35
C ALA A 86 -29.18 -46.19 24.15
N SER A 87 -28.04 -46.77 24.61
CA SER A 87 -26.64 -46.34 24.92
C SER A 87 -25.83 -47.50 25.57
N SER A 88 -24.64 -47.85 25.02
CA SER A 88 -23.42 -48.39 25.72
C SER A 88 -23.41 -49.74 26.49
N GLN A 89 -22.17 -50.20 26.84
CA GLN A 89 -21.71 -51.29 27.78
C GLN A 89 -21.13 -52.61 27.15
N VAL A 90 -19.99 -53.22 27.59
CA VAL A 90 -18.77 -52.68 28.27
C VAL A 90 -17.39 -53.26 27.77
N PRO A 91 -16.91 -54.49 28.10
CA PRO A 91 -15.51 -54.62 28.61
C PRO A 91 -14.54 -55.68 28.01
N GLU A 92 -13.22 -55.34 28.04
CA GLU A 92 -12.02 -56.02 28.64
C GLU A 92 -11.92 -57.57 28.82
N SER A 93 -10.75 -58.27 28.86
CA SER A 93 -9.29 -57.97 28.69
C SER A 93 -8.44 -59.30 28.69
N SER A 94 -7.08 -59.23 28.71
CA SER A 94 -6.04 -60.29 28.95
C SER A 94 -5.66 -61.28 27.80
N SER A 95 -4.43 -61.82 27.63
CA SER A 95 -3.08 -61.58 28.24
C SER A 95 -1.88 -62.25 27.45
N GLN A 96 -0.64 -61.89 27.82
CA GLN A 96 0.74 -62.49 27.69
C GLN A 96 0.94 -64.01 27.39
N ALA A 97 2.11 -64.59 26.98
CA ALA A 97 3.44 -64.14 26.47
C ALA A 97 4.34 -65.34 25.95
N ASP A 98 5.64 -65.08 25.64
CA ASP A 98 6.87 -65.95 25.54
C ASP A 98 7.35 -66.45 24.13
N GLN A 99 8.63 -66.64 23.70
CA GLN A 99 10.05 -66.77 24.20
C GLN A 99 10.67 -68.19 23.93
N GLN A 100 11.99 -68.48 23.66
CA GLN A 100 13.26 -67.75 23.40
C GLN A 100 14.36 -68.72 22.80
N SER A 101 15.40 -68.28 22.05
CA SER A 101 16.67 -69.04 21.76
C SER A 101 17.82 -68.10 21.28
N GLN A 102 19.02 -67.98 21.90
CA GLN A 102 20.29 -68.80 21.89
C GLN A 102 21.17 -68.67 20.61
N ALA A 103 22.50 -68.40 20.55
CA ALA A 103 23.71 -68.46 21.45
C ALA A 103 24.48 -69.83 21.45
N SER A 104 25.83 -69.99 21.44
CA SER A 104 27.06 -69.13 21.53
C SER A 104 28.23 -69.71 20.63
N GLU A 105 29.58 -69.69 20.79
CA GLU A 105 30.61 -69.19 21.76
C GLU A 105 32.10 -69.29 21.22
N THR A 106 33.13 -68.79 21.95
CA THR A 106 34.59 -69.20 21.99
C THR A 106 35.70 -68.50 21.12
N SER A 107 36.63 -67.76 21.78
CA SER A 107 38.13 -67.54 21.60
C SER A 107 38.81 -67.17 20.24
N GLN A 108 40.00 -66.51 20.13
CA GLN A 108 40.93 -65.77 21.05
C GLN A 108 41.97 -64.87 20.28
N GLU A 109 42.60 -63.91 20.98
CA GLU A 109 43.84 -63.09 20.69
C GLU A 109 44.06 -62.43 19.30
N THR A 110 44.37 -61.13 19.19
CA THR A 110 45.58 -60.44 19.72
C THR A 110 45.33 -58.92 20.00
N ALA A 111 46.21 -58.25 20.76
CA ALA A 111 46.10 -56.84 21.22
C ALA A 111 46.39 -55.77 20.12
N GLN A 112 46.47 -54.43 20.34
CA GLN A 112 46.93 -53.57 21.46
C GLN A 112 46.62 -52.06 21.07
N GLU A 113 46.47 -50.97 21.84
CA GLU A 113 46.24 -50.50 23.25
C GLU A 113 46.00 -48.94 23.18
N VAL A 114 45.54 -48.12 24.15
CA VAL A 114 44.82 -48.26 25.46
C VAL A 114 44.24 -46.88 25.89
N SER A 115 43.07 -46.88 26.58
CA SER A 115 42.47 -45.91 27.58
C SER A 115 42.53 -44.35 27.41
N ASP A 116 41.78 -43.53 28.17
CA ASP A 116 40.97 -43.79 29.38
C ASP A 116 39.66 -42.95 29.53
N SER A 117 38.97 -43.09 30.68
CA SER A 117 37.51 -43.29 30.73
C SER A 117 36.67 -42.27 31.54
N ALA A 118 35.52 -41.94 30.97
CA ALA A 118 34.16 -42.00 31.57
C ALA A 118 33.69 -41.15 32.79
N GLN A 119 32.53 -40.49 32.56
CA GLN A 119 31.31 -40.46 33.41
C GLN A 119 31.17 -39.44 34.61
N PRO A 120 29.95 -39.13 35.14
CA PRO A 120 29.16 -38.00 34.60
C PRO A 120 28.35 -37.12 35.61
N GLU A 121 27.57 -36.18 35.06
CA GLU A 121 26.20 -35.76 35.48
C GLU A 121 25.97 -34.63 36.54
N VAL A 122 24.74 -34.07 36.51
CA VAL A 122 24.01 -33.21 37.48
C VAL A 122 24.33 -31.69 37.62
N LYS A 123 23.47 -30.88 36.97
CA LYS A 123 22.55 -29.83 37.51
C LYS A 123 22.91 -28.93 38.74
N ALA A 124 22.59 -27.63 38.58
CA ALA A 124 22.09 -26.64 39.58
C ALA A 124 23.02 -25.79 40.49
N GLU A 125 23.12 -24.50 40.13
CA GLU A 125 22.75 -23.29 40.93
C GLU A 125 23.56 -22.84 42.20
N VAL A 126 23.31 -21.57 42.58
CA VAL A 126 23.64 -20.86 43.85
C VAL A 126 24.96 -20.04 43.92
N ALA A 127 24.81 -18.77 44.31
CA ALA A 127 25.83 -17.76 44.67
C ALA A 127 25.71 -17.46 46.20
N PRO A 128 26.41 -16.49 46.88
CA PRO A 128 27.18 -15.34 46.39
C PRO A 128 28.48 -15.00 47.22
N GLN A 129 28.97 -13.75 47.09
CA GLN A 129 29.71 -12.87 48.03
C GLN A 129 30.56 -13.44 49.21
N ALA A 130 31.65 -12.81 49.68
CA ALA A 130 32.56 -11.74 49.19
C ALA A 130 33.63 -11.47 50.29
N ASP A 131 34.85 -10.99 49.97
CA ASP A 131 35.66 -10.25 50.97
C ASP A 131 36.77 -9.32 50.39
N LYS A 132 37.53 -8.65 51.27
CA LYS A 132 38.37 -7.43 51.10
C LYS A 132 39.75 -7.57 51.82
N PRO A 133 40.66 -6.56 51.91
CA PRO A 133 41.05 -5.45 51.00
C PRO A 133 42.61 -5.15 50.93
N VAL A 134 43.02 -4.06 50.22
CA VAL A 134 44.18 -3.14 50.57
C VAL A 134 45.64 -3.67 50.44
N VAL A 135 46.71 -2.96 49.98
CA VAL A 135 46.96 -1.66 49.26
C VAL A 135 48.44 -1.64 48.80
N LYS A 136 48.78 -0.94 47.68
CA LYS A 136 49.99 -0.08 47.56
C LYS A 136 50.03 0.80 46.29
N THR A 137 50.57 2.02 46.42
CA THR A 137 50.87 3.04 45.38
C THR A 137 52.15 3.79 45.82
N PRO A 138 52.96 4.43 44.94
CA PRO A 138 52.70 5.75 44.30
C PRO A 138 53.04 5.76 42.78
N GLY A 139 52.94 6.82 41.95
CA GLY A 139 52.83 8.29 42.11
C GLY A 139 54.16 8.99 41.73
N TYR A 140 54.30 10.08 40.95
CA TYR A 140 53.45 11.23 40.56
C TYR A 140 53.96 11.85 39.20
N PRO A 141 53.84 13.16 38.86
CA PRO A 141 52.66 13.80 38.22
C PRO A 141 52.98 14.65 36.95
N VAL A 142 51.94 15.18 36.29
CA VAL A 142 52.06 16.39 35.40
C VAL A 142 50.94 17.39 35.74
N LYS A 143 51.26 18.69 35.73
CA LYS A 143 50.30 19.81 35.90
C LYS A 143 50.18 20.62 34.59
N PRO A 144 49.03 21.29 34.33
CA PRO A 144 48.82 22.08 33.12
C PRO A 144 49.56 23.43 33.15
N VAL A 145 49.89 23.95 31.96
CA VAL A 145 50.46 25.29 31.74
C VAL A 145 49.67 25.99 30.61
N ALA A 146 49.59 27.33 30.66
CA ALA A 146 48.60 28.11 29.91
C ALA A 146 48.99 28.50 28.48
N LYS A 147 47.94 28.78 27.68
CA LYS A 147 47.95 29.33 26.33
C LYS A 147 48.53 30.77 26.29
N PRO A 148 49.56 31.06 25.47
CA PRO A 148 49.90 32.42 25.10
C PRO A 148 48.87 32.97 24.10
N THR A 149 48.58 34.26 24.18
CA THR A 149 47.99 35.02 23.08
C THR A 149 48.89 36.22 22.78
N SER A 150 49.10 36.51 21.50
CA SER A 150 49.67 37.78 21.04
C SER A 150 48.96 38.17 19.75
N SER A 151 48.79 39.48 19.53
CA SER A 151 47.83 40.04 18.59
C SER A 151 48.47 40.62 17.34
N ALA A 152 47.72 40.54 16.24
CA ALA A 152 47.70 41.45 15.09
C ALA A 152 49.03 41.76 14.36
N MET A 153 49.10 41.30 13.10
CA MET A 153 49.65 42.02 11.93
C MET A 153 48.90 41.50 10.67
N PRO A 154 48.91 42.21 9.53
CA PRO A 154 47.72 42.28 8.68
C PRO A 154 47.49 41.13 7.68
N ARG A 155 46.21 40.98 7.35
CA ARG A 155 45.60 40.07 6.37
C ARG A 155 45.83 40.54 4.92
N PRO A 156 46.49 39.75 4.04
CA PRO A 156 46.26 39.83 2.61
C PRO A 156 44.82 39.40 2.28
N SER A 157 44.18 40.05 1.31
CA SER A 157 42.82 39.73 0.88
C SER A 157 42.73 38.37 0.20
N SER A 158 41.64 37.65 0.45
CA SER A 158 41.32 36.38 -0.21
C SER A 158 41.00 36.55 -1.69
N GLN A 159 41.70 35.81 -2.55
CA GLN A 159 41.08 35.13 -3.69
C GLN A 159 41.35 33.63 -3.52
N GLY A 160 40.37 32.81 -3.85
CA GLY A 160 40.33 31.41 -3.41
C GLY A 160 40.80 30.42 -4.46
N GLN A 161 41.58 29.44 -4.02
CA GLN A 161 41.53 28.08 -4.54
C GLN A 161 41.45 27.14 -3.33
N ALA A 162 40.44 26.27 -3.30
CA ALA A 162 40.43 25.13 -2.39
C ALA A 162 41.49 24.15 -2.92
N ILE A 163 42.44 23.76 -2.07
CA ILE A 163 43.47 22.78 -2.46
C ILE A 163 42.78 21.40 -2.55
N PRO A 164 42.66 20.77 -3.73
CA PRO A 164 42.13 19.42 -3.81
C PRO A 164 43.19 18.47 -3.27
N LYS A 165 42.86 17.75 -2.20
CA LYS A 165 43.58 16.53 -1.83
C LYS A 165 43.11 15.41 -2.72
N GLY A 166 44.04 14.83 -3.46
CA GLY A 166 43.88 13.66 -4.31
C GLY A 166 45.26 13.33 -4.88
N THR A 167 45.63 12.05 -4.89
CA THR A 167 46.99 11.60 -5.29
C THR A 167 47.15 11.49 -6.81
N GLY A 168 46.44 12.35 -7.57
CA GLY A 168 46.56 12.42 -9.03
C GLY A 168 47.87 13.10 -9.44
N PHE A 169 48.51 12.57 -10.48
CA PHE A 169 49.66 13.20 -11.11
C PHE A 169 49.18 14.47 -11.83
N ARG A 170 49.44 15.64 -11.24
CA ARG A 170 49.01 16.90 -11.86
C ARG A 170 49.81 17.15 -13.13
N ASP A 171 49.08 17.41 -14.22
CA ASP A 171 49.68 17.78 -15.48
C ASP A 171 50.49 19.09 -15.40
N SER A 172 51.39 19.27 -16.36
CA SER A 172 52.39 20.33 -16.54
C SER A 172 51.85 21.77 -16.62
N GLY A 173 50.53 21.96 -16.55
CA GLY A 173 49.81 23.24 -16.67
C GLY A 173 50.24 24.36 -15.71
N ALA A 174 51.05 24.05 -14.68
CA ALA A 174 51.73 25.05 -13.85
C ALA A 174 52.70 25.97 -14.63
N THR A 175 53.16 25.58 -15.83
CA THR A 175 54.08 26.38 -16.66
C THR A 175 53.51 26.87 -17.98
N GLY A 176 52.38 26.33 -18.44
CA GLY A 176 51.78 26.67 -19.73
C GLY A 176 52.57 26.20 -20.96
N ILE A 177 53.53 25.28 -20.79
CA ILE A 177 54.26 24.62 -21.89
C ILE A 177 53.48 23.37 -22.30
N PRO A 178 53.02 23.23 -23.56
CA PRO A 178 52.35 22.01 -24.00
C PRO A 178 53.25 20.77 -23.94
N ILE A 179 52.70 19.63 -23.53
CA ILE A 179 53.37 18.32 -23.48
C ILE A 179 54.03 18.02 -24.84
N GLY A 180 55.27 17.54 -24.81
CA GLY A 180 56.02 17.19 -26.02
C GLY A 180 56.52 18.39 -26.83
N THR A 181 56.50 19.61 -26.25
CA THR A 181 57.03 20.82 -26.89
C THR A 181 58.15 21.46 -26.07
N GLY A 182 59.07 22.13 -26.76
CA GLY A 182 60.27 22.71 -26.14
C GLY A 182 61.34 21.67 -25.76
N PRO A 183 62.45 22.10 -25.14
CA PRO A 183 63.55 21.25 -24.72
C PRO A 183 63.24 20.49 -23.41
N ALA A 184 63.86 19.34 -23.21
CA ALA A 184 63.69 18.54 -22.01
C ALA A 184 64.22 19.26 -20.75
N GLY A 185 63.45 19.21 -19.66
CA GLY A 185 63.74 19.93 -18.41
C GLY A 185 63.46 21.43 -18.48
N ALA A 186 62.48 21.88 -19.27
CA ALA A 186 62.08 23.28 -19.27
C ALA A 186 61.52 23.70 -17.90
N ASP A 187 60.74 22.80 -17.28
CA ASP A 187 60.10 22.91 -15.96
C ASP A 187 60.90 22.16 -14.87
N ASP A 188 61.87 22.84 -14.27
CA ASP A 188 62.77 22.29 -13.24
C ASP A 188 62.13 22.25 -11.84
N ALA A 189 62.61 21.35 -10.98
CA ALA A 189 62.10 21.19 -9.62
C ALA A 189 62.38 22.41 -8.72
N THR A 190 61.57 22.57 -7.66
CA THR A 190 61.74 23.64 -6.65
C THR A 190 61.92 23.05 -5.25
N ALA A 191 62.24 23.88 -4.26
CA ALA A 191 62.31 23.46 -2.85
C ALA A 191 60.94 23.04 -2.25
N THR A 192 59.84 23.20 -2.99
CA THR A 192 58.53 22.64 -2.66
C THR A 192 58.19 21.53 -3.67
N PRO A 193 57.96 20.29 -3.22
CA PRO A 193 57.52 19.19 -4.09
C PRO A 193 56.21 19.51 -4.81
N ARG A 194 56.04 19.04 -6.05
CA ARG A 194 54.78 19.21 -6.79
C ARG A 194 53.73 18.14 -6.43
N VAL A 195 54.19 16.94 -6.11
CA VAL A 195 53.38 15.83 -5.60
C VAL A 195 53.93 15.36 -4.26
N ASP A 196 53.08 14.74 -3.44
CA ASP A 196 53.55 14.05 -2.23
C ASP A 196 54.45 12.86 -2.60
N LYS A 197 55.40 12.51 -1.74
CA LYS A 197 56.22 11.30 -1.93
C LYS A 197 55.34 10.05 -1.72
N PRO A 198 55.23 9.15 -2.70
CA PRO A 198 54.47 7.90 -2.55
C PRO A 198 55.02 7.02 -1.42
N SER A 199 54.16 6.21 -0.81
CA SER A 199 54.56 5.28 0.24
C SER A 199 55.24 4.05 -0.33
N TRP A 200 56.18 3.48 0.44
CA TRP A 200 56.85 2.24 0.04
C TRP A 200 55.88 1.06 0.03
N ASP A 201 54.95 1.02 1.00
CA ASP A 201 53.94 -0.02 1.14
C ASP A 201 53.01 -0.10 -0.08
N GLU A 202 52.64 1.03 -0.69
CA GLU A 202 51.88 1.04 -1.95
C GLU A 202 52.66 0.45 -3.13
N SER A 203 53.99 0.59 -3.14
CA SER A 203 54.83 -0.02 -4.16
C SER A 203 54.93 -1.54 -3.94
N LEU A 204 55.15 -1.97 -2.69
CA LEU A 204 55.26 -3.39 -2.30
C LEU A 204 54.00 -4.22 -2.59
N LYS A 205 52.84 -3.58 -2.78
CA LYS A 205 51.59 -4.24 -3.20
C LYS A 205 51.53 -4.59 -4.69
N LYS A 206 52.32 -3.94 -5.55
CA LYS A 206 52.29 -4.13 -7.01
C LYS A 206 53.32 -5.13 -7.51
N ASP A 207 53.04 -5.86 -8.60
CA ASP A 207 54.02 -6.80 -9.17
C ASP A 207 54.97 -6.15 -10.18
N SER A 208 56.13 -5.75 -9.66
CA SER A 208 57.33 -5.36 -10.43
C SER A 208 57.66 -6.23 -11.65
N VAL A 209 57.34 -7.53 -11.63
CA VAL A 209 57.71 -8.49 -12.68
C VAL A 209 56.77 -8.36 -13.88
N GLN A 210 55.48 -8.14 -13.66
CA GLN A 210 54.53 -7.92 -14.75
C GLN A 210 54.84 -6.60 -15.48
N LEU A 211 55.19 -5.55 -14.74
CA LEU A 211 55.72 -4.31 -15.32
C LEU A 211 57.03 -4.57 -16.10
N ALA A 212 58.00 -5.29 -15.50
CA ALA A 212 59.31 -5.51 -16.11
C ALA A 212 59.25 -6.23 -17.47
N LYS A 213 58.29 -7.13 -17.68
CA LYS A 213 58.04 -7.82 -18.95
C LYS A 213 57.51 -6.89 -20.04
N GLN A 214 56.68 -5.92 -19.67
CA GLN A 214 55.98 -5.05 -20.63
C GLN A 214 56.80 -3.82 -21.02
N ILE A 215 57.79 -3.42 -20.23
CA ILE A 215 58.75 -2.39 -20.63
C ILE A 215 59.65 -2.95 -21.75
N SER A 216 59.52 -2.40 -22.96
CA SER A 216 60.38 -2.66 -24.10
C SER A 216 61.71 -1.92 -23.93
N TRP A 217 62.69 -2.60 -23.35
CA TRP A 217 64.01 -2.04 -23.02
C TRP A 217 64.86 -1.75 -24.26
N LEU A 218 65.70 -0.71 -24.16
CA LEU A 218 66.65 -0.28 -25.20
C LEU A 218 67.85 -1.24 -25.31
N ASP A 219 67.63 -2.43 -25.89
CA ASP A 219 68.61 -3.52 -25.99
C ASP A 219 69.66 -3.29 -27.11
N PHE A 220 70.94 -3.19 -26.74
CA PHE A 220 72.08 -3.17 -27.68
C PHE A 220 72.52 -4.57 -28.16
N SER A 221 71.90 -5.65 -27.70
CA SER A 221 72.04 -6.96 -28.34
C SER A 221 71.16 -7.06 -29.60
N ASP A 222 70.10 -6.25 -29.71
CA ASP A 222 69.24 -6.15 -30.88
C ASP A 222 69.85 -5.25 -31.97
N SER A 223 70.92 -5.75 -32.59
CA SER A 223 71.67 -5.04 -33.64
C SER A 223 70.86 -4.69 -34.90
N ALA A 224 69.65 -5.25 -35.09
CA ALA A 224 68.78 -4.93 -36.22
C ALA A 224 68.01 -3.62 -36.01
N SER A 225 67.64 -3.33 -34.76
CA SER A 225 66.94 -2.09 -34.39
C SER A 225 67.86 -0.84 -34.39
N TRP A 226 69.19 -1.01 -34.32
CA TRP A 226 70.18 0.08 -34.28
C TRP A 226 70.74 0.46 -35.67
N LYS A 227 70.89 1.76 -35.93
CA LYS A 227 71.56 2.30 -37.12
C LYS A 227 72.46 3.50 -36.76
N ASN A 228 73.52 3.70 -37.55
CA ASN A 228 74.46 4.81 -37.40
C ASN A 228 75.16 4.88 -36.02
N LEU A 229 75.55 3.74 -35.46
CA LEU A 229 76.51 3.64 -34.34
C LEU A 229 77.93 4.03 -34.79
N ASP A 230 78.78 4.40 -33.83
CA ASP A 230 80.21 4.68 -34.08
C ASP A 230 81.00 3.38 -34.40
N PRO A 231 82.26 3.48 -34.88
CA PRO A 231 83.10 2.31 -35.18
C PRO A 231 83.45 1.40 -33.98
N ARG A 232 83.03 1.76 -32.76
CA ARG A 232 83.23 1.02 -31.50
C ARG A 232 81.93 0.36 -31.01
N GLY A 233 80.81 0.51 -31.72
CA GLY A 233 79.49 0.06 -31.29
C GLY A 233 78.84 0.94 -30.22
N GLY A 234 79.24 2.21 -30.13
CA GLY A 234 78.67 3.21 -29.24
C GLY A 234 77.80 4.24 -29.95
N LEU A 235 77.11 5.06 -29.17
CA LEU A 235 76.28 6.16 -29.63
C LEU A 235 77.16 7.31 -30.17
N GLN A 236 76.71 7.88 -31.29
CA GLN A 236 77.17 9.15 -31.85
C GLN A 236 75.95 10.03 -32.18
N VAL A 237 76.14 11.32 -32.43
CA VAL A 237 75.03 12.20 -32.82
C VAL A 237 74.41 11.70 -34.14
N GLY A 238 73.09 11.53 -34.15
CA GLY A 238 72.36 10.92 -35.27
C GLY A 238 72.37 9.39 -35.29
N THR A 239 72.88 8.68 -34.28
CA THR A 239 72.54 7.26 -34.08
C THR A 239 71.02 7.14 -33.86
N THR A 240 70.38 6.13 -34.46
CA THR A 240 68.94 5.87 -34.31
C THR A 240 68.66 4.46 -33.84
N PHE A 241 67.62 4.30 -33.02
CA PHE A 241 67.00 3.02 -32.71
C PHE A 241 65.57 3.05 -33.21
N THR A 242 65.13 2.05 -33.98
CA THR A 242 63.74 1.92 -34.45
C THR A 242 63.26 0.50 -34.18
N LYS A 243 62.14 0.35 -33.47
CA LYS A 243 61.60 -0.96 -33.09
C LYS A 243 60.07 -0.95 -32.98
N GLU A 244 59.44 -2.00 -33.47
CA GLU A 244 58.06 -2.34 -33.16
C GLU A 244 58.01 -2.98 -31.76
N ILE A 245 57.25 -2.39 -30.84
CA ILE A 245 57.24 -2.76 -29.41
C ILE A 245 55.92 -3.45 -28.97
N SER A 246 54.85 -3.21 -29.72
CA SER A 246 53.57 -3.90 -29.69
C SER A 246 53.06 -3.93 -31.15
N PRO A 247 52.18 -4.85 -31.59
CA PRO A 247 51.76 -4.95 -32.98
C PRO A 247 51.28 -3.61 -33.55
N GLY A 248 51.89 -3.15 -34.65
CA GLY A 248 51.59 -1.84 -35.25
C GLY A 248 52.14 -0.62 -34.50
N TYR A 249 52.64 -0.76 -33.26
CA TYR A 249 53.21 0.32 -32.44
C TYR A 249 54.74 0.36 -32.60
N VAL A 250 55.23 1.31 -33.39
CA VAL A 250 56.66 1.50 -33.69
C VAL A 250 57.20 2.75 -33.01
N VAL A 251 58.30 2.60 -32.28
CA VAL A 251 59.06 3.70 -31.66
C VAL A 251 60.35 3.94 -32.44
N THR A 252 60.72 5.21 -32.61
CA THR A 252 62.04 5.65 -33.09
C THR A 252 62.67 6.66 -32.13
N LEU A 253 63.93 6.40 -31.77
CA LEU A 253 64.81 7.33 -31.06
C LEU A 253 65.90 7.82 -31.98
N LYS A 254 66.38 9.04 -31.76
CA LYS A 254 67.53 9.61 -32.45
C LYS A 254 68.40 10.40 -31.47
N VAL A 255 69.68 10.06 -31.37
CA VAL A 255 70.64 10.79 -30.53
C VAL A 255 70.81 12.21 -31.04
N LYS A 256 70.41 13.18 -30.22
CA LYS A 256 70.42 14.62 -30.50
C LYS A 256 71.70 15.29 -29.98
N GLU A 257 72.06 15.00 -28.73
CA GLU A 257 73.25 15.55 -28.07
C GLU A 257 73.97 14.47 -27.24
N LEU A 258 75.30 14.58 -27.16
CA LEU A 258 76.18 13.77 -26.31
C LEU A 258 77.03 14.71 -25.43
N LYS A 259 76.37 15.32 -24.44
CA LYS A 259 76.96 16.33 -23.56
C LYS A 259 76.54 16.12 -22.09
N PRO A 260 77.40 16.51 -21.12
CA PRO A 260 77.10 16.44 -19.70
C PRO A 260 76.12 17.52 -19.22
N PHE A 261 75.54 17.32 -18.02
CA PHE A 261 74.51 18.19 -17.44
C PHE A 261 74.94 19.66 -17.33
N ASN A 262 76.22 19.95 -17.06
CA ASN A 262 76.74 21.33 -16.96
C ASN A 262 76.76 22.13 -18.28
N SER A 263 76.35 21.51 -19.40
CA SER A 263 76.04 22.18 -20.68
C SER A 263 74.57 22.56 -20.87
N THR A 264 73.67 22.07 -20.01
CA THR A 264 72.23 22.20 -20.20
C THR A 264 71.69 23.57 -19.79
N GLU A 265 70.56 23.95 -20.39
CA GLU A 265 69.76 25.11 -19.98
C GLU A 265 69.27 25.01 -18.52
N ILE A 266 69.02 23.79 -18.04
CA ILE A 266 68.67 23.51 -16.63
C ILE A 266 69.80 23.96 -15.72
N TYR A 267 71.02 23.48 -15.99
CA TYR A 267 72.20 23.86 -15.21
C TYR A 267 72.47 25.37 -15.30
N ARG A 268 72.32 25.97 -16.49
CA ARG A 268 72.42 27.43 -16.68
C ARG A 268 71.48 28.20 -15.76
N LYS A 269 70.18 27.82 -15.72
CA LYS A 269 69.19 28.39 -14.80
C LYS A 269 69.60 28.20 -13.34
N ARG A 270 70.12 27.02 -12.97
CA ARG A 270 70.54 26.69 -11.60
C ARG A 270 71.80 27.45 -11.12
N VAL A 271 72.69 27.91 -12.02
CA VAL A 271 73.87 28.74 -11.65
C VAL A 271 73.70 30.25 -11.86
N ALA A 272 72.68 30.69 -12.62
CA ALA A 272 72.46 32.11 -12.92
C ALA A 272 72.30 32.95 -11.64
N GLY A 273 72.99 34.09 -11.57
CA GLY A 273 72.99 34.99 -10.42
C GLY A 273 73.75 34.47 -9.18
N THR A 274 74.44 33.33 -9.28
CA THR A 274 75.26 32.77 -8.18
C THR A 274 76.75 33.06 -8.36
N ALA A 275 77.53 32.91 -7.30
CA ALA A 275 79.00 32.96 -7.37
C ALA A 275 79.63 31.85 -8.26
N THR A 276 78.82 30.90 -8.75
CA THR A 276 79.22 29.80 -9.65
C THR A 276 78.63 29.92 -11.06
N GLU A 277 78.05 31.06 -11.45
CA GLU A 277 77.49 31.26 -12.81
C GLU A 277 78.50 30.92 -13.93
N GLY A 278 79.78 31.19 -13.71
CA GLY A 278 80.87 30.86 -14.64
C GLY A 278 81.21 29.37 -14.80
N THR A 279 80.55 28.43 -14.10
CA THR A 279 80.73 26.97 -14.30
C THR A 279 79.79 26.37 -15.35
N TYR A 280 78.89 27.17 -15.92
CA TYR A 280 78.10 26.77 -17.09
C TYR A 280 78.96 26.71 -18.35
N ASN A 281 78.93 25.59 -19.09
CA ASN A 281 79.68 25.42 -20.32
C ASN A 281 78.84 24.72 -21.41
N PRO A 282 78.20 25.46 -22.34
CA PRO A 282 77.37 24.87 -23.41
C PRO A 282 78.15 24.00 -24.40
N ASN A 283 79.49 24.11 -24.38
CA ASN A 283 80.43 23.37 -25.21
C ASN A 283 81.15 22.25 -24.44
N ALA A 284 80.68 21.87 -23.25
CA ALA A 284 81.20 20.70 -22.56
C ALA A 284 80.87 19.41 -23.34
N GLU A 285 81.83 18.50 -23.41
CA GLU A 285 81.72 17.21 -24.08
C GLU A 285 81.70 16.07 -23.05
N ASN A 286 81.16 14.90 -23.43
CA ASN A 286 81.19 13.70 -22.59
C ASN A 286 82.65 13.25 -22.34
N GLY A 287 83.06 13.16 -21.08
CA GLY A 287 84.47 12.97 -20.76
C GLY A 287 84.78 12.53 -19.33
N PHE A 288 86.07 12.50 -19.03
CA PHE A 288 86.58 12.33 -17.67
C PHE A 288 86.48 13.64 -16.87
N LEU A 289 86.29 13.54 -15.55
CA LEU A 289 86.38 14.67 -14.62
C LEU A 289 87.79 15.29 -14.69
N THR A 290 87.95 16.60 -14.49
CA THR A 290 89.28 17.25 -14.53
C THR A 290 90.21 16.77 -13.40
N SER A 291 89.64 16.18 -12.35
CA SER A 291 90.35 15.53 -11.25
C SER A 291 90.73 14.06 -11.50
N ALA A 292 90.29 13.44 -12.61
CA ALA A 292 90.45 12.01 -12.86
C ALA A 292 91.85 11.62 -13.39
N PRO A 293 92.39 10.43 -13.04
CA PRO A 293 93.67 9.93 -13.58
C PRO A 293 93.69 9.66 -15.09
N ASP A 294 92.52 9.55 -15.72
CA ASP A 294 92.35 9.38 -17.17
C ASP A 294 92.02 10.70 -17.90
N TYR A 295 92.00 11.85 -17.21
CA TYR A 295 91.74 13.15 -17.84
C TYR A 295 92.75 13.47 -18.96
N GLY A 296 92.25 14.02 -20.08
CA GLY A 296 93.04 14.26 -21.30
C GLY A 296 93.30 13.03 -22.18
N LYS A 297 92.87 11.82 -21.78
CA LYS A 297 92.89 10.63 -22.66
C LYS A 297 91.64 10.58 -23.54
N THR A 298 91.73 9.94 -24.70
CA THR A 298 90.61 9.77 -25.64
C THR A 298 89.40 9.10 -24.96
N PRO A 299 88.22 9.74 -24.95
CA PRO A 299 87.03 9.19 -24.30
C PRO A 299 86.48 7.96 -25.05
N PRO A 300 85.93 6.95 -24.34
CA PRO A 300 85.02 5.97 -24.95
C PRO A 300 83.71 6.63 -25.42
N SER A 301 82.93 5.91 -26.22
CA SER A 301 81.54 6.28 -26.51
C SER A 301 80.61 5.67 -25.47
N VAL A 302 79.42 6.26 -25.28
CA VAL A 302 78.32 5.62 -24.56
C VAL A 302 77.90 4.37 -25.33
N THR A 303 77.67 3.23 -24.68
CA THR A 303 77.30 1.97 -25.34
C THR A 303 76.46 1.10 -24.40
N GLY A 304 75.94 -0.02 -24.91
CA GLY A 304 75.11 -0.94 -24.14
C GLY A 304 75.91 -2.03 -23.42
N ALA A 305 75.62 -2.19 -22.13
CA ALA A 305 76.08 -3.27 -21.27
C ALA A 305 74.91 -4.12 -20.76
N ALA A 306 75.23 -5.35 -20.36
CA ALA A 306 74.29 -6.24 -19.67
C ALA A 306 74.38 -6.04 -18.14
N GLN A 307 73.27 -6.32 -17.45
CA GLN A 307 73.15 -6.18 -16.01
C GLN A 307 74.20 -7.00 -15.26
N ASN A 308 74.85 -6.39 -14.26
CA ASN A 308 75.99 -6.97 -13.55
C ASN A 308 75.74 -7.04 -12.03
N GLN A 309 76.71 -7.49 -11.23
CA GLN A 309 76.52 -7.69 -9.78
C GLN A 309 76.17 -6.41 -8.99
N TRP A 310 76.46 -5.22 -9.54
CA TRP A 310 76.12 -3.91 -8.95
C TRP A 310 74.76 -3.36 -9.46
N THR A 311 74.07 -4.09 -10.34
CA THR A 311 72.75 -3.71 -10.86
C THR A 311 71.65 -4.05 -9.87
N THR A 312 71.51 -3.21 -8.84
CA THR A 312 70.53 -3.39 -7.76
C THR A 312 69.09 -3.55 -8.26
N ILE A 313 68.68 -2.86 -9.33
CA ILE A 313 67.32 -2.95 -9.89
C ILE A 313 66.97 -4.33 -10.48
N ARG A 314 67.96 -5.14 -10.92
CA ARG A 314 67.74 -6.52 -11.39
C ARG A 314 67.06 -7.34 -10.31
N ASP A 315 67.55 -7.24 -9.08
CA ASP A 315 67.12 -8.05 -7.94
C ASP A 315 65.81 -7.53 -7.30
N GLN A 316 65.33 -6.37 -7.78
CA GLN A 316 64.05 -5.75 -7.40
C GLN A 316 62.90 -6.21 -8.29
N GLY A 317 63.18 -6.73 -9.50
CA GLY A 317 62.18 -7.28 -10.41
C GLY A 317 62.61 -7.25 -11.87
N PHE A 318 63.38 -6.22 -12.26
CA PHE A 318 63.68 -5.85 -13.64
C PHE A 318 64.90 -6.61 -14.19
N ASN A 319 64.86 -7.94 -14.14
CA ASN A 319 65.94 -8.79 -14.61
C ASN A 319 65.84 -9.03 -16.13
N THR A 320 66.67 -8.32 -16.91
CA THR A 320 66.71 -8.42 -18.37
C THR A 320 67.67 -9.51 -18.86
N GLN A 321 68.07 -10.45 -18.00
CA GLN A 321 68.99 -11.54 -18.32
C GLN A 321 70.30 -11.01 -18.93
N ASN A 322 70.84 -11.69 -19.95
CA ASN A 322 72.08 -11.32 -20.64
C ASN A 322 71.88 -10.28 -21.77
N ARG A 323 70.72 -9.61 -21.84
CA ARG A 323 70.46 -8.52 -22.81
C ARG A 323 71.26 -7.27 -22.45
N LYS A 324 71.62 -6.44 -23.43
CA LYS A 324 72.43 -5.23 -23.23
C LYS A 324 71.53 -4.00 -23.08
N THR A 325 70.72 -4.00 -22.04
CA THR A 325 69.67 -3.00 -21.76
C THR A 325 70.14 -1.78 -20.96
N GLN A 326 71.40 -1.76 -20.53
CA GLN A 326 71.95 -0.67 -19.74
C GLN A 326 72.85 0.23 -20.58
N LEU A 327 72.59 1.54 -20.58
CA LEU A 327 73.44 2.53 -21.21
C LEU A 327 74.56 2.89 -20.23
N VAL A 328 75.80 2.60 -20.64
CA VAL A 328 77.01 2.88 -19.85
C VAL A 328 77.95 3.80 -20.62
N TYR A 329 78.67 4.64 -19.89
CA TYR A 329 79.97 5.12 -20.30
C TYR A 329 81.00 4.20 -19.63
N PRO A 330 81.78 3.38 -20.36
CA PRO A 330 82.50 2.21 -19.81
C PRO A 330 83.83 2.59 -19.10
N LYS A 331 83.79 3.64 -18.27
CA LYS A 331 84.91 4.20 -17.51
C LYS A 331 84.43 4.92 -16.24
N ASN A 332 85.17 4.68 -15.16
CA ASN A 332 85.05 5.42 -13.90
C ASN A 332 85.44 6.90 -14.05
N SER A 333 84.96 7.74 -13.12
CA SER A 333 85.43 9.12 -12.90
C SER A 333 85.12 10.06 -14.08
N THR A 334 83.85 10.09 -14.46
CA THR A 334 83.34 10.67 -15.71
C THR A 334 82.13 11.58 -15.49
N ASN A 335 81.91 12.49 -16.43
CA ASN A 335 80.77 13.41 -16.50
C ASN A 335 80.27 13.39 -17.95
N TRP A 336 79.05 12.89 -18.16
CA TRP A 336 78.49 12.61 -19.48
C TRP A 336 76.97 12.71 -19.50
N GLY A 337 76.38 12.69 -20.68
CA GLY A 337 74.95 12.57 -20.88
C GLY A 337 74.57 12.27 -22.32
N VAL A 338 73.32 11.87 -22.51
CA VAL A 338 72.73 11.59 -23.81
C VAL A 338 71.35 12.23 -23.86
N LYS A 339 71.02 12.85 -24.98
CA LYS A 339 69.69 13.36 -25.29
C LYS A 339 69.17 12.69 -26.55
N PHE A 340 67.91 12.28 -26.55
CA PHE A 340 67.22 11.70 -27.69
C PHE A 340 66.02 12.57 -28.11
N ASP A 341 65.87 12.77 -29.41
CA ASP A 341 64.54 13.00 -30.01
C ASP A 341 63.79 11.66 -30.03
N ILE A 342 62.48 11.67 -29.78
CA ILE A 342 61.60 10.49 -29.78
C ILE A 342 60.38 10.74 -30.68
N GLU A 343 60.07 9.75 -31.52
CA GLU A 343 58.86 9.65 -32.32
C GLU A 343 58.21 8.27 -32.11
N ALA A 344 56.88 8.20 -32.10
CA ALA A 344 56.16 6.94 -32.05
C ALA A 344 54.95 6.97 -32.99
N THR A 345 54.59 5.81 -33.54
CA THR A 345 53.45 5.63 -34.42
C THR A 345 52.70 4.33 -34.12
N TYR A 346 51.38 4.38 -33.98
CA TYR A 346 50.51 3.20 -33.98
C TYR A 346 49.73 3.14 -35.29
N LEU A 347 49.78 2.00 -35.99
CA LEU A 347 49.17 1.79 -37.31
C LEU A 347 49.53 2.86 -38.35
N GLY A 348 50.68 3.53 -38.18
CA GLY A 348 51.14 4.64 -39.02
C GLY A 348 50.60 6.03 -38.66
N LYS A 349 49.61 6.16 -37.76
CA LYS A 349 49.27 7.43 -37.10
C LYS A 349 50.38 7.78 -36.09
N ARG A 350 50.73 9.06 -35.92
CA ARG A 350 51.64 9.50 -34.83
C ARG A 350 50.90 9.42 -33.49
N VAL A 351 51.54 8.86 -32.46
CA VAL A 351 51.00 8.74 -31.10
C VAL A 351 51.97 9.29 -30.05
N ALA A 352 51.48 9.47 -28.83
CA ALA A 352 52.27 9.87 -27.67
C ALA A 352 53.07 8.66 -27.12
N PRO A 353 54.42 8.70 -27.07
CA PRO A 353 55.20 7.65 -26.44
C PRO A 353 55.19 7.79 -24.91
N THR A 354 55.18 6.66 -24.20
CA THR A 354 55.47 6.60 -22.77
C THR A 354 56.86 6.00 -22.56
N VAL A 355 57.72 6.78 -21.90
CA VAL A 355 59.14 6.46 -21.66
C VAL A 355 59.31 6.10 -20.20
N VAL A 356 60.00 4.99 -19.93
CA VAL A 356 60.38 4.55 -18.58
C VAL A 356 61.89 4.70 -18.39
N MET A 357 62.31 5.27 -17.26
CA MET A 357 63.71 5.41 -16.87
C MET A 357 63.94 4.97 -15.43
N ALA A 358 65.11 4.37 -15.18
CA ALA A 358 65.56 3.99 -13.85
C ALA A 358 67.10 3.92 -13.77
N ASP A 359 67.63 3.93 -12.54
CA ASP A 359 69.04 3.65 -12.31
C ASP A 359 69.35 2.17 -12.58
N GLY A 360 70.50 1.90 -13.18
CA GLY A 360 71.00 0.56 -13.51
C GLY A 360 72.15 0.09 -12.62
N GLU A 361 72.68 0.92 -11.71
CA GLU A 361 73.69 0.54 -10.72
C GLU A 361 73.42 1.17 -9.33
N ASP A 362 74.29 0.89 -8.35
CA ASP A 362 74.26 1.56 -7.05
C ASP A 362 74.92 2.95 -7.13
N ALA A 363 74.19 3.97 -6.69
CA ALA A 363 74.63 5.36 -6.58
C ALA A 363 74.80 5.79 -5.12
N ASN A 364 75.94 6.44 -4.83
CA ASN A 364 76.29 7.06 -3.54
C ASN A 364 76.26 8.60 -3.62
N PRO A 365 76.29 9.34 -2.50
CA PRO A 365 76.53 10.77 -2.53
C PRO A 365 77.87 11.10 -3.21
N GLY A 366 77.82 11.82 -4.33
CA GLY A 366 78.97 12.05 -5.23
C GLY A 366 78.92 11.22 -6.52
N GLU A 367 77.84 10.48 -6.72
CA GLU A 367 77.51 9.71 -7.91
C GLU A 367 76.09 10.14 -8.30
N PHE A 368 75.96 10.89 -9.40
CA PHE A 368 74.74 11.58 -9.78
C PHE A 368 74.17 10.99 -11.07
N ALA A 369 72.89 10.65 -11.06
CA ALA A 369 72.08 10.30 -12.21
C ALA A 369 70.86 11.23 -12.28
N ILE A 370 70.64 11.90 -13.41
CA ILE A 370 69.57 12.91 -13.58
C ILE A 370 68.80 12.59 -14.86
N PHE A 371 67.47 12.51 -14.77
CA PHE A 371 66.58 12.28 -15.91
C PHE A 371 65.81 13.56 -16.27
N THR A 372 65.60 13.80 -17.56
CA THR A 372 64.93 14.99 -18.09
C THR A 372 63.98 14.62 -19.23
N THR A 373 62.84 15.32 -19.31
CA THR A 373 61.78 15.07 -20.30
C THR A 373 61.17 16.38 -20.77
N ASN A 374 60.56 16.42 -21.97
CA ASN A 374 59.64 17.49 -22.37
C ASN A 374 58.16 17.03 -22.38
N GLY A 375 57.88 15.79 -21.96
CA GLY A 375 56.54 15.24 -21.76
C GLY A 375 55.93 15.67 -20.42
N SER A 376 55.03 14.83 -19.88
CA SER A 376 54.54 14.94 -18.51
C SER A 376 55.70 14.96 -17.51
N GLY A 377 55.54 15.69 -16.40
CA GLY A 377 56.53 15.72 -15.34
C GLY A 377 56.63 14.36 -14.63
N TRP A 378 57.85 13.92 -14.30
CA TRP A 378 58.17 12.53 -13.95
C TRP A 378 57.19 11.86 -12.97
N GLU A 379 56.53 10.82 -13.46
CA GLU A 379 55.50 10.05 -12.76
C GLU A 379 56.15 8.83 -12.09
N TYR A 380 55.71 8.48 -10.89
CA TYR A 380 56.31 7.41 -10.10
C TYR A 380 55.59 6.08 -10.33
N MET A 381 56.28 5.09 -10.90
CA MET A 381 55.72 3.76 -11.13
C MET A 381 55.76 2.90 -9.86
N GLY A 382 56.84 3.02 -9.10
CA GLY A 382 57.06 2.26 -7.87
C GLY A 382 58.55 2.03 -7.58
N GLU A 383 58.80 1.38 -6.45
CA GLU A 383 60.11 0.86 -6.07
C GLU A 383 59.91 -0.45 -5.29
N TRP A 384 60.80 -1.43 -5.47
CA TRP A 384 60.60 -2.77 -4.91
C TRP A 384 61.85 -3.26 -4.23
N LYS A 385 61.67 -4.02 -3.14
CA LYS A 385 62.77 -4.79 -2.55
C LYS A 385 62.95 -6.13 -3.26
N LYS A 386 61.89 -6.94 -3.30
CA LYS A 386 61.90 -8.33 -3.78
C LYS A 386 63.08 -9.12 -3.18
N SER A 387 64.12 -9.40 -3.96
CA SER A 387 65.34 -10.12 -3.56
C SER A 387 66.54 -9.21 -3.23
N SER A 388 66.41 -7.89 -3.44
CA SER A 388 67.47 -6.90 -3.20
C SER A 388 67.85 -6.77 -1.72
N PRO A 389 69.13 -6.52 -1.39
CA PRO A 389 69.58 -6.24 -0.02
C PRO A 389 69.13 -4.86 0.54
N ALA A 390 68.37 -4.07 -0.23
CA ALA A 390 67.85 -2.77 0.17
C ALA A 390 67.20 -2.76 1.57
N LYS A 391 67.49 -1.72 2.36
CA LYS A 391 67.04 -1.55 3.76
C LYS A 391 65.93 -0.51 3.91
N GLU A 392 65.92 0.48 3.02
CA GLU A 392 65.04 1.65 3.06
C GLU A 392 64.56 1.99 1.64
N ALA A 393 63.48 2.79 1.56
CA ALA A 393 63.01 3.46 0.35
C ALA A 393 64.07 4.37 -0.29
N TYR A 394 63.90 4.72 -1.58
CA TYR A 394 64.80 5.63 -2.28
C TYR A 394 64.93 6.95 -1.54
N THR A 395 66.11 7.58 -1.61
CA THR A 395 66.37 8.85 -0.95
C THR A 395 67.10 9.79 -1.89
N VAL A 396 66.64 11.04 -2.00
CA VAL A 396 67.30 12.07 -2.82
C VAL A 396 68.69 12.37 -2.24
N ILE A 397 69.71 12.52 -3.08
CA ILE A 397 71.04 12.95 -2.62
C ILE A 397 70.96 14.43 -2.25
N THR A 398 71.03 14.73 -0.95
CA THR A 398 71.02 16.10 -0.43
C THR A 398 72.43 16.66 -0.29
N LYS A 399 72.55 17.99 -0.22
CA LYS A 399 73.85 18.66 0.04
C LYS A 399 74.54 18.10 1.28
N LYS A 400 73.78 17.87 2.36
CA LYS A 400 74.33 17.31 3.60
C LYS A 400 74.94 15.92 3.39
N MET A 401 74.27 15.03 2.67
CA MET A 401 74.80 13.68 2.40
C MET A 401 76.09 13.72 1.56
N LEU A 402 76.16 14.66 0.62
CA LEU A 402 77.35 14.89 -0.20
C LEU A 402 78.53 15.45 0.63
N ASP A 403 78.26 16.41 1.51
CA ASP A 403 79.27 16.96 2.44
C ASP A 403 79.75 15.90 3.46
N ASP A 404 78.83 15.11 4.02
CA ASP A 404 79.14 14.05 4.99
C ASP A 404 80.01 12.93 4.35
N GLU A 405 79.70 12.52 3.12
CA GLU A 405 80.48 11.50 2.40
C GLU A 405 81.86 12.05 1.95
N ASP A 406 81.98 13.35 1.63
CA ASP A 406 83.27 14.00 1.34
C ASP A 406 84.24 13.90 2.53
N VAL A 407 83.76 14.27 3.72
CA VAL A 407 84.53 14.15 4.98
C VAL A 407 84.92 12.69 5.24
N LYS A 408 83.96 11.77 5.12
CA LYS A 408 84.16 10.32 5.33
C LYS A 408 85.17 9.70 4.34
N ARG A 409 85.18 10.16 3.07
CA ARG A 409 86.11 9.69 2.02
C ARG A 409 87.44 10.46 1.99
N ARG A 410 87.61 11.50 2.82
CA ARG A 410 88.78 12.40 2.84
C ARG A 410 88.96 13.13 1.49
N GLY A 411 87.87 13.71 0.99
CA GLY A 411 87.78 14.38 -0.30
C GLY A 411 87.37 13.41 -1.41
N LEU A 412 86.10 13.46 -1.81
CA LEU A 412 85.55 12.80 -2.99
C LEU A 412 86.27 13.28 -4.26
N LEU A 413 86.41 12.39 -5.24
CA LEU A 413 87.15 12.71 -6.47
C LEU A 413 86.42 13.76 -7.32
N ILE A 414 85.10 13.62 -7.46
CA ILE A 414 84.24 14.57 -8.15
C ILE A 414 84.35 15.99 -7.57
N LEU A 415 84.29 16.12 -6.23
CA LEU A 415 84.35 17.43 -5.57
C LEU A 415 85.74 18.11 -5.62
N LYS A 416 86.78 17.43 -6.10
CA LYS A 416 88.09 18.05 -6.39
C LYS A 416 88.10 18.79 -7.73
N ASP A 417 87.23 18.41 -8.66
CA ASP A 417 86.96 19.19 -9.86
C ASP A 417 86.21 20.47 -9.47
N LYS A 418 86.81 21.64 -9.76
CA LYS A 418 86.24 22.97 -9.49
C LYS A 418 85.77 23.69 -10.74
N SER A 419 85.80 23.04 -11.91
CA SER A 419 85.22 23.58 -13.15
C SER A 419 83.70 23.50 -13.19
N VAL A 420 83.09 22.73 -12.28
CA VAL A 420 81.65 22.48 -12.16
C VAL A 420 81.20 22.68 -10.71
N ASP A 421 80.13 23.44 -10.51
CA ASP A 421 79.38 23.44 -9.25
C ASP A 421 78.48 22.20 -9.16
N TRP A 422 79.00 21.16 -8.51
CA TRP A 422 78.32 19.89 -8.27
C TRP A 422 77.09 20.01 -7.38
N TYR A 423 76.96 21.06 -6.57
CA TYR A 423 75.76 21.26 -5.75
C TYR A 423 74.53 21.65 -6.60
N LYS A 424 74.71 22.05 -7.86
CA LYS A 424 73.60 22.27 -8.81
C LYS A 424 73.22 21.03 -9.62
N TYR A 425 73.95 19.92 -9.50
CA TYR A 425 73.48 18.62 -10.00
C TYR A 425 72.36 18.08 -9.10
N LEU A 426 72.41 18.37 -7.79
CA LEU A 426 71.38 17.98 -6.81
C LEU A 426 70.01 18.57 -7.15
N SER A 427 68.93 17.82 -6.88
CA SER A 427 67.57 18.34 -7.06
C SER A 427 67.24 19.40 -6.00
N PRO A 428 66.61 20.53 -6.38
CA PRO A 428 65.99 21.45 -5.44
C PRO A 428 64.90 20.77 -4.57
N ASP A 429 64.19 19.79 -5.11
CA ASP A 429 63.26 18.95 -4.35
C ASP A 429 64.04 17.84 -3.64
N THR A 430 64.34 18.06 -2.35
CA THR A 430 65.06 17.08 -1.51
C THR A 430 64.16 15.98 -0.93
N VAL A 431 62.87 15.92 -1.29
CA VAL A 431 61.88 14.95 -0.78
C VAL A 431 61.59 13.88 -1.83
N THR A 432 61.13 14.28 -3.02
CA THR A 432 60.80 13.37 -4.13
C THR A 432 61.92 13.26 -5.17
N GLY A 433 62.81 14.27 -5.24
CA GLY A 433 63.83 14.36 -6.28
C GLY A 433 63.35 15.05 -7.55
N GLY A 434 62.07 15.43 -7.65
CA GLY A 434 61.48 16.16 -8.77
C GLY A 434 60.28 15.48 -9.45
N LEU A 435 59.54 14.62 -8.73
CA LEU A 435 58.31 14.01 -9.26
C LEU A 435 57.27 15.08 -9.63
N GLY A 436 56.55 14.85 -10.73
CA GLY A 436 55.64 15.83 -11.34
C GLY A 436 56.34 17.01 -12.03
N THR A 437 57.67 17.03 -12.11
CA THR A 437 58.47 18.05 -12.81
C THR A 437 59.30 17.44 -13.93
N GLN A 438 59.83 18.23 -14.85
CA GLN A 438 60.56 17.71 -16.00
C GLN A 438 62.02 17.31 -15.71
N VAL A 439 62.47 17.38 -14.45
CA VAL A 439 63.84 17.00 -14.02
C VAL A 439 63.76 16.16 -12.75
N PHE A 440 64.26 14.92 -12.79
CA PHE A 440 64.23 13.98 -11.67
C PHE A 440 65.62 13.47 -11.28
N GLY A 441 65.86 13.32 -9.98
CA GLY A 441 67.13 12.87 -9.41
C GLY A 441 68.11 14.01 -9.11
N PRO A 442 69.29 13.72 -8.51
CA PRO A 442 69.86 12.39 -8.29
C PRO A 442 69.41 11.72 -6.99
N ASN A 443 69.29 10.40 -7.03
CA ASN A 443 68.87 9.54 -5.93
C ASN A 443 70.03 8.66 -5.45
N ARG A 444 69.97 8.23 -4.18
CA ARG A 444 70.88 7.24 -3.59
C ARG A 444 70.21 5.87 -3.60
N SER A 445 70.73 4.94 -4.39
CA SER A 445 70.33 3.53 -4.40
C SER A 445 71.19 2.63 -3.51
N ASN A 446 72.41 3.00 -3.11
CA ASN A 446 73.20 2.16 -2.19
C ASN A 446 72.50 1.97 -0.82
N GLU A 447 72.26 0.71 -0.44
CA GLU A 447 71.44 0.23 0.68
C GLU A 447 69.92 0.56 0.57
N ARG A 448 69.45 1.00 -0.59
CA ARG A 448 68.10 1.52 -0.83
C ARG A 448 67.47 0.89 -2.07
N THR A 449 66.17 1.09 -2.23
CA THR A 449 65.46 0.70 -3.46
C THR A 449 65.71 1.70 -4.60
N VAL A 450 65.59 1.24 -5.85
CA VAL A 450 65.71 2.10 -7.04
C VAL A 450 64.30 2.51 -7.46
N PRO A 451 64.00 3.81 -7.58
CA PRO A 451 62.70 4.26 -8.07
C PRO A 451 62.63 4.10 -9.58
N VAL A 452 61.53 3.53 -10.07
CA VAL A 452 61.20 3.50 -11.51
C VAL A 452 60.24 4.64 -11.80
N VAL A 453 60.58 5.48 -12.78
CA VAL A 453 59.79 6.64 -13.17
C VAL A 453 59.44 6.61 -14.65
N MET A 454 58.31 7.21 -15.01
CA MET A 454 57.86 7.34 -16.40
C MET A 454 57.50 8.78 -16.77
N THR A 455 57.37 9.03 -18.07
CA THR A 455 56.89 10.29 -18.64
C THR A 455 56.12 9.99 -19.92
N ARG A 456 54.94 10.61 -20.06
CA ARG A 456 53.99 10.45 -21.18
C ARG A 456 54.16 11.59 -22.19
N GLY A 457 54.00 11.30 -23.48
CA GLY A 457 54.00 12.30 -24.55
C GLY A 457 55.36 12.97 -24.81
N ALA A 458 56.47 12.40 -24.32
CA ALA A 458 57.79 12.99 -24.45
C ALA A 458 58.33 12.88 -25.89
N SER A 459 58.60 14.02 -26.54
CA SER A 459 59.30 14.09 -27.84
C SER A 459 60.81 14.28 -27.69
N GLU A 460 61.27 14.72 -26.52
CA GLU A 460 62.68 14.83 -26.15
C GLU A 460 62.86 14.31 -24.73
N VAL A 461 63.82 13.42 -24.54
CA VAL A 461 64.32 13.05 -23.20
C VAL A 461 65.83 13.13 -23.18
N GLY A 462 66.40 13.36 -22.00
CA GLY A 462 67.83 13.27 -21.80
C GLY A 462 68.17 12.75 -20.42
N PHE A 463 69.26 12.03 -20.31
CA PHE A 463 69.79 11.57 -19.03
C PHE A 463 71.27 11.94 -18.91
N TYR A 464 71.69 12.27 -17.70
CA TYR A 464 73.02 12.80 -17.42
C TYR A 464 73.59 12.13 -16.18
N VAL A 465 74.88 11.79 -16.24
CA VAL A 465 75.59 11.02 -15.23
C VAL A 465 76.92 11.68 -14.92
N ALA A 466 77.20 11.90 -13.63
CA ALA A 466 78.50 12.33 -13.16
C ALA A 466 78.88 11.56 -11.90
N SER A 467 79.92 10.73 -11.99
CA SER A 467 80.28 9.79 -10.92
C SER A 467 81.78 9.58 -10.80
N SER A 468 82.22 9.23 -9.59
CA SER A 468 83.58 8.76 -9.33
C SER A 468 83.77 7.29 -9.76
N GLY A 469 82.74 6.44 -9.61
CA GLY A 469 82.65 5.11 -10.20
C GLY A 469 82.21 5.13 -11.67
N GLN A 470 82.02 3.94 -12.26
CA GLN A 470 81.14 3.75 -13.40
C GLN A 470 79.68 3.72 -12.88
N GLN A 471 78.73 4.11 -13.72
CA GLN A 471 77.29 3.95 -13.48
C GLN A 471 76.65 3.47 -14.79
N ALA A 472 75.52 2.78 -14.68
CA ALA A 472 74.73 2.30 -15.81
C ALA A 472 73.29 2.79 -15.67
N MET A 473 72.64 3.20 -16.76
CA MET A 473 71.27 3.74 -16.76
C MET A 473 70.36 2.82 -17.56
N MET A 474 69.09 2.68 -17.18
CA MET A 474 68.12 1.87 -17.94
C MET A 474 66.99 2.74 -18.50
N MET A 475 66.69 2.53 -19.78
CA MET A 475 65.64 3.23 -20.52
C MET A 475 64.84 2.22 -21.34
N GLY A 476 63.51 2.37 -21.35
CA GLY A 476 62.61 1.56 -22.14
C GLY A 476 61.32 2.29 -22.48
N PHE A 477 60.47 1.61 -23.24
CA PHE A 477 59.17 2.12 -23.68
C PHE A 477 58.07 1.23 -23.15
N LEU A 478 56.93 1.85 -22.83
CA LEU A 478 55.75 1.15 -22.39
C LEU A 478 54.59 1.62 -23.26
N VAL A 479 53.79 0.70 -23.77
CA VAL A 479 52.48 1.05 -24.30
C VAL A 479 51.53 1.06 -23.11
N VAL A 480 50.91 2.20 -22.89
CA VAL A 480 49.89 2.41 -21.87
C VAL A 480 48.66 3.00 -22.53
N ASP A 481 47.51 2.58 -22.06
CA ASP A 481 46.24 3.27 -22.28
C ASP A 481 45.81 3.95 -20.95
N GLY A 482 44.98 5.00 -21.06
CA GLY A 482 44.44 5.78 -19.96
C GLY A 482 42.93 6.06 -20.08
N SER A 483 42.24 5.78 -18.98
CA SER A 483 40.80 5.90 -18.76
C SER A 483 40.17 7.22 -19.25
N ASP A 484 39.03 7.16 -19.97
CA ASP A 484 38.33 8.33 -20.53
C ASP A 484 37.69 9.29 -19.49
N GLY A 485 37.54 8.83 -18.24
CA GLY A 485 36.80 9.57 -17.21
C GLY A 485 37.32 11.00 -16.97
N PRO A 486 36.43 11.96 -16.66
CA PRO A 486 36.81 13.36 -16.47
C PRO A 486 37.88 13.57 -15.40
N GLU A 487 38.76 14.57 -15.60
CA GLU A 487 39.94 14.87 -14.75
C GLU A 487 39.64 14.90 -13.23
N SER A 488 38.42 15.30 -12.84
CA SER A 488 38.00 15.35 -11.44
C SER A 488 38.04 13.99 -10.72
N TYR A 489 37.77 12.90 -11.45
CA TYR A 489 37.87 11.51 -10.97
C TYR A 489 39.32 11.02 -10.84
N GLY A 490 40.25 11.74 -11.47
CA GLY A 490 41.67 11.41 -11.54
C GLY A 490 41.98 10.31 -12.56
N GLU A 491 43.17 10.35 -13.12
CA GLU A 491 43.59 9.41 -14.17
C GLU A 491 43.82 7.99 -13.62
N ALA A 492 43.41 6.98 -14.39
CA ALA A 492 43.88 5.61 -14.26
C ALA A 492 44.50 5.14 -15.58
N PHE A 493 45.47 4.23 -15.49
CA PHE A 493 46.14 3.68 -16.66
C PHE A 493 46.24 2.17 -16.58
N HIS A 494 46.36 1.54 -17.73
CA HIS A 494 46.73 0.14 -17.86
C HIS A 494 47.86 -0.03 -18.89
N THR A 495 48.57 -1.16 -18.81
CA THR A 495 49.68 -1.49 -19.72
C THR A 495 49.18 -2.43 -20.80
N ILE A 496 49.40 -2.15 -22.09
CA ILE A 496 48.96 -3.01 -23.20
C ILE A 496 50.20 -3.54 -23.93
N SER A 497 50.65 -4.73 -23.62
CA SER A 497 51.79 -5.34 -24.29
C SER A 497 51.60 -6.84 -24.40
N GLY A 498 51.24 -7.30 -25.60
CA GLY A 498 50.95 -8.71 -25.86
C GLY A 498 52.16 -9.67 -25.79
N ARG A 499 53.38 -9.17 -25.53
CA ARG A 499 54.61 -9.96 -25.43
C ARG A 499 55.59 -9.47 -24.36
N ASP A 500 56.31 -10.41 -23.77
CA ASP A 500 57.45 -10.19 -22.87
C ASP A 500 58.66 -9.66 -23.66
N SER A 501 59.15 -8.48 -23.30
CA SER A 501 60.23 -7.77 -24.01
C SER A 501 61.61 -8.47 -23.96
N VAL A 502 61.79 -9.41 -23.04
CA VAL A 502 63.04 -10.16 -22.83
C VAL A 502 62.95 -11.54 -23.50
N THR A 503 61.80 -12.21 -23.40
CA THR A 503 61.59 -13.61 -23.81
C THR A 503 60.74 -13.82 -25.06
N ASP A 504 60.06 -12.78 -25.57
CA ASP A 504 59.09 -12.80 -26.69
C ASP A 504 57.84 -13.69 -26.45
N ALA A 505 57.68 -14.26 -25.25
CA ALA A 505 56.52 -15.04 -24.88
C ALA A 505 55.24 -14.20 -24.86
N PRO A 506 54.08 -14.72 -25.30
CA PRO A 506 52.81 -14.02 -25.20
C PRO A 506 52.48 -13.65 -23.74
N ILE A 507 51.91 -12.46 -23.54
CA ILE A 507 51.36 -12.03 -22.26
C ILE A 507 49.85 -12.14 -22.33
N ASN A 508 49.29 -13.02 -21.49
CA ASN A 508 47.85 -13.14 -21.31
C ASN A 508 47.39 -12.02 -20.36
N GLN A 509 46.87 -10.93 -20.92
CA GLN A 509 46.27 -9.85 -20.13
C GLN A 509 44.81 -10.21 -19.80
N PRO A 510 44.37 -10.21 -18.54
CA PRO A 510 42.96 -10.39 -18.20
C PRO A 510 42.15 -9.16 -18.66
N TYR A 511 40.88 -9.34 -19.01
CA TYR A 511 40.04 -8.28 -19.58
C TYR A 511 38.62 -8.30 -19.00
N LEU A 512 37.93 -7.18 -19.09
CA LEU A 512 36.53 -6.93 -18.83
C LEU A 512 35.73 -7.30 -20.08
N GLY A 513 34.44 -7.57 -19.92
CA GLY A 513 33.59 -7.91 -21.04
C GLY A 513 33.96 -9.22 -21.74
N THR A 514 34.10 -9.17 -23.07
CA THR A 514 34.26 -10.35 -23.95
C THR A 514 35.43 -10.30 -24.92
N THR A 515 35.96 -9.12 -25.21
CA THR A 515 37.11 -8.91 -26.10
C THR A 515 38.30 -8.41 -25.26
N PRO A 516 39.57 -8.73 -25.61
CA PRO A 516 40.73 -8.17 -24.90
C PRO A 516 41.13 -6.79 -25.45
N ALA A 517 41.46 -5.85 -24.56
CA ALA A 517 42.04 -4.52 -24.81
C ALA A 517 42.91 -4.37 -26.10
N ASP A 518 42.55 -3.36 -26.89
CA ASP A 518 43.21 -2.74 -28.05
C ASP A 518 44.03 -1.50 -27.58
N ILE A 519 44.46 -0.61 -28.47
CA ILE A 519 45.29 0.57 -28.16
C ILE A 519 44.65 1.85 -28.73
N ASP A 520 44.19 2.71 -27.82
CA ASP A 520 43.53 3.95 -28.20
C ASP A 520 44.43 5.02 -28.84
N VAL A 521 43.76 5.82 -29.67
CA VAL A 521 44.37 6.88 -30.49
C VAL A 521 43.70 8.24 -30.37
N GLU A 522 42.46 8.30 -29.87
CA GLU A 522 41.64 9.52 -29.85
C GLU A 522 40.86 9.70 -28.54
N SER A 523 41.53 9.48 -27.40
CA SER A 523 40.99 9.82 -26.07
C SER A 523 40.86 11.35 -25.89
N ALA A 524 39.65 11.76 -25.54
CA ALA A 524 39.36 13.03 -24.88
C ALA A 524 38.48 12.71 -23.67
N ASN A 525 38.60 13.47 -22.59
CA ASN A 525 38.09 13.03 -21.30
C ASN A 525 36.57 13.30 -21.11
N ASP A 526 35.73 12.65 -21.90
CA ASP A 526 34.28 12.57 -21.69
C ASP A 526 33.79 11.12 -21.79
N TRP A 527 32.94 10.69 -20.85
CA TRP A 527 32.37 9.33 -20.66
C TRP A 527 31.51 8.78 -21.83
N LEU A 528 31.72 9.28 -23.04
CA LEU A 528 30.95 9.00 -24.26
C LEU A 528 31.93 8.78 -25.43
N LEU A 529 33.18 8.43 -25.14
CA LEU A 529 34.22 8.10 -26.12
C LEU A 529 34.49 6.60 -26.18
N ASP A 530 34.63 5.93 -25.04
CA ASP A 530 34.60 4.45 -24.93
C ASP A 530 33.32 3.89 -25.63
N ASP A 531 32.15 4.50 -25.37
CA ASP A 531 30.84 4.12 -25.98
C ASP A 531 30.78 4.13 -27.54
N ARG A 532 31.85 4.52 -28.25
CA ARG A 532 31.89 4.73 -29.72
C ARG A 532 32.50 3.59 -30.54
N LYS A 533 32.01 2.35 -30.38
CA LYS A 533 31.67 1.33 -31.42
C LYS A 533 32.50 1.14 -32.72
N GLU A 534 33.68 1.75 -32.87
CA GLU A 534 34.59 1.66 -34.02
C GLU A 534 35.76 0.70 -33.75
N VAL A 535 35.97 0.34 -32.47
CA VAL A 535 36.84 -0.73 -31.95
C VAL A 535 35.98 -1.91 -31.43
N ALA A 536 36.59 -3.06 -31.10
CA ALA A 536 35.90 -4.36 -30.99
C ALA A 536 35.67 -4.85 -29.53
N ASP A 537 36.34 -4.18 -28.62
CA ASP A 537 36.36 -4.25 -27.17
C ASP A 537 35.55 -3.12 -26.53
N GLU A 538 35.01 -2.22 -27.35
CA GLU A 538 34.37 -1.01 -26.83
C GLU A 538 32.86 -1.06 -26.59
N GLY A 539 32.49 -0.39 -25.50
CA GLY A 539 31.12 -0.13 -25.09
C GLY A 539 30.42 -1.25 -24.31
N VAL A 540 29.57 -0.81 -23.39
CA VAL A 540 28.78 -1.59 -22.40
C VAL A 540 28.17 -2.92 -22.89
N SER A 541 27.88 -3.09 -24.18
CA SER A 541 27.34 -4.33 -24.74
C SER A 541 28.25 -5.56 -24.55
N GLN A 542 29.58 -5.38 -24.38
CA GLN A 542 30.46 -6.47 -23.99
C GLN A 542 30.48 -6.75 -22.48
N LEU A 543 30.25 -5.72 -21.65
CA LEU A 543 30.29 -5.79 -20.19
C LEU A 543 29.03 -6.37 -19.56
N LEU A 544 27.87 -6.16 -20.20
CA LEU A 544 26.57 -6.61 -19.72
C LEU A 544 26.46 -8.14 -19.78
N THR A 545 25.85 -8.74 -18.77
CA THR A 545 25.45 -10.15 -18.85
C THR A 545 24.36 -10.35 -19.89
N ASP A 546 24.17 -11.58 -20.41
CA ASP A 546 23.10 -11.92 -21.36
C ASP A 546 21.72 -11.53 -20.81
N GLU A 547 21.53 -11.64 -19.49
CA GLU A 547 20.33 -11.24 -18.75
C GLU A 547 20.16 -9.72 -18.71
N GLN A 548 21.23 -8.93 -18.52
CA GLN A 548 21.16 -7.48 -18.59
C GLN A 548 20.93 -7.03 -20.03
N LEU A 549 21.76 -7.46 -20.99
CA LEU A 549 21.72 -7.04 -22.40
C LEU A 549 20.34 -7.31 -23.04
N SER A 550 19.73 -8.46 -22.75
CA SER A 550 18.41 -8.82 -23.29
C SER A 550 17.23 -8.02 -22.71
N ASN A 551 17.43 -7.26 -21.63
CA ASN A 551 16.36 -6.51 -20.94
C ASN A 551 16.63 -5.00 -20.78
N SER A 552 17.86 -4.50 -21.02
CA SER A 552 18.32 -3.22 -20.47
C SER A 552 18.48 -2.05 -21.44
N ASN A 553 18.48 -2.27 -22.76
CA ASN A 553 18.96 -1.28 -23.74
C ASN A 553 20.31 -0.69 -23.32
N ASP A 554 21.30 -1.57 -23.19
CA ASP A 554 22.70 -1.23 -22.94
C ASP A 554 22.96 -0.57 -21.56
N LEU A 555 22.30 -1.04 -20.47
CA LEU A 555 22.41 -0.45 -19.11
C LEU A 555 22.65 -1.46 -17.97
N LEU A 556 23.57 -1.12 -17.06
CA LEU A 556 24.00 -1.95 -15.92
C LEU A 556 23.08 -1.81 -14.69
N ASP A 557 22.39 -2.90 -14.32
CA ASP A 557 21.55 -2.96 -13.12
C ASP A 557 22.34 -3.01 -11.80
N LEU A 558 22.25 -1.95 -11.00
CA LEU A 558 22.80 -1.88 -9.65
C LEU A 558 21.75 -2.30 -8.60
N SER A 559 21.71 -3.59 -8.27
CA SER A 559 20.71 -4.17 -7.36
C SER A 559 21.02 -3.88 -5.89
N LYS A 560 20.05 -3.40 -5.10
CA LYS A 560 20.21 -3.18 -3.65
C LYS A 560 19.75 -4.42 -2.86
N ALA A 561 20.61 -4.93 -1.98
CA ALA A 561 20.32 -6.09 -1.12
C ALA A 561 19.69 -5.69 0.24
N GLN A 562 19.10 -6.68 0.92
CA GLN A 562 18.31 -6.50 2.16
C GLN A 562 19.07 -5.93 3.37
N ASN A 563 20.41 -5.95 3.33
CA ASN A 563 21.32 -5.37 4.31
C ASN A 563 21.79 -3.94 3.94
N GLY A 564 21.40 -3.42 2.77
CA GLY A 564 21.81 -2.11 2.25
C GLY A 564 23.08 -2.10 1.38
N THR A 565 23.72 -3.23 1.12
CA THR A 565 24.81 -3.31 0.12
C THR A 565 24.25 -3.26 -1.30
N TYR A 566 25.00 -2.71 -2.25
CA TYR A 566 24.64 -2.76 -3.67
C TYR A 566 25.45 -3.86 -4.39
N THR A 567 24.89 -4.47 -5.43
CA THR A 567 25.56 -5.48 -6.25
C THR A 567 25.43 -5.16 -7.73
N LEU A 568 26.53 -5.37 -8.45
CA LEU A 568 26.66 -5.14 -9.88
C LEU A 568 27.10 -6.44 -10.54
N LYS A 569 26.42 -6.87 -11.61
CA LYS A 569 26.91 -7.95 -12.49
C LYS A 569 27.66 -7.33 -13.68
N ILE A 570 28.80 -7.91 -14.03
CA ILE A 570 29.60 -7.60 -15.22
C ILE A 570 30.20 -8.89 -15.80
N LYS A 571 30.49 -8.92 -17.10
CA LYS A 571 31.35 -9.92 -17.73
C LYS A 571 32.82 -9.58 -17.51
N ALA A 572 33.65 -10.60 -17.33
CA ALA A 572 35.12 -10.47 -17.29
C ALA A 572 35.82 -11.82 -17.51
N SER A 573 37.11 -11.77 -17.84
CA SER A 573 37.95 -12.90 -18.21
C SER A 573 39.34 -12.82 -17.56
N PRO A 574 39.83 -13.90 -16.92
CA PRO A 574 41.24 -13.98 -16.50
C PRO A 574 42.18 -14.26 -17.68
N ASN A 575 41.67 -14.40 -18.91
CA ASN A 575 42.42 -14.74 -20.13
C ASN A 575 43.37 -15.94 -19.97
N GLY A 576 42.95 -16.99 -19.26
CA GLY A 576 43.77 -18.18 -19.01
C GLY A 576 44.87 -18.02 -17.95
N ASN A 577 44.97 -16.87 -17.26
CA ASN A 577 45.70 -16.80 -16.00
C ASN A 577 44.99 -17.67 -14.92
N PRO A 578 45.71 -18.19 -13.90
CA PRO A 578 45.09 -18.98 -12.83
C PRO A 578 44.02 -18.21 -12.04
N GLN A 579 44.18 -16.89 -11.94
CA GLN A 579 43.19 -15.96 -11.41
C GLN A 579 43.43 -14.56 -11.97
N ALA A 580 42.41 -13.71 -11.87
CA ALA A 580 42.52 -12.24 -11.95
C ALA A 580 41.67 -11.63 -10.82
N HIS A 581 41.82 -10.33 -10.60
CA HIS A 581 41.08 -9.57 -9.60
C HIS A 581 40.39 -8.39 -10.27
N ILE A 582 39.16 -8.08 -9.85
CA ILE A 582 38.37 -6.94 -10.34
C ILE A 582 37.94 -6.06 -9.16
N LYS A 583 37.91 -4.74 -9.37
CA LYS A 583 37.27 -3.77 -8.46
C LYS A 583 36.61 -2.66 -9.28
N ALA A 584 35.48 -2.15 -8.82
CA ALA A 584 34.79 -1.01 -9.41
C ALA A 584 34.57 0.11 -8.38
N TRP A 585 34.32 1.33 -8.84
CA TRP A 585 33.91 2.49 -8.05
C TRP A 585 32.78 3.21 -8.78
N ILE A 586 31.77 3.68 -8.04
CA ILE A 586 30.63 4.44 -8.60
C ILE A 586 30.52 5.74 -7.80
N ASP A 587 30.39 6.90 -8.45
CA ASP A 587 30.20 8.19 -7.75
C ASP A 587 28.76 8.30 -7.22
N PHE A 588 28.51 7.61 -6.11
CA PHE A 588 27.20 7.47 -5.49
C PHE A 588 26.66 8.81 -4.98
N ASN A 589 27.54 9.76 -4.66
CA ASN A 589 27.17 11.06 -4.12
C ASN A 589 27.26 12.24 -5.11
N GLN A 590 27.77 12.01 -6.33
CA GLN A 590 27.99 12.99 -7.40
C GLN A 590 28.91 14.16 -7.01
N ASN A 591 29.95 13.93 -6.20
CA ASN A 591 30.93 15.00 -5.90
C ASN A 591 31.97 15.22 -7.02
N GLY A 592 31.94 14.40 -8.07
CA GLY A 592 32.87 14.47 -9.20
C GLY A 592 34.13 13.62 -9.01
N LYS A 593 34.13 12.66 -8.06
CA LYS A 593 35.30 11.86 -7.66
C LYS A 593 34.89 10.48 -7.18
N PHE A 594 35.85 9.56 -7.13
CA PHE A 594 35.70 8.27 -6.46
C PHE A 594 36.33 8.30 -5.06
N GLU A 595 35.53 7.99 -4.05
CA GLU A 595 35.99 7.88 -2.64
C GLU A 595 36.23 6.41 -2.24
N ASP A 596 37.04 6.16 -1.19
CA ASP A 596 37.38 4.78 -0.76
C ASP A 596 36.14 3.97 -0.32
N ASN A 597 35.12 4.65 0.20
CA ASN A 597 33.82 4.09 0.58
C ASN A 597 32.85 3.87 -0.59
N GLU A 598 33.24 4.24 -1.82
CA GLU A 598 32.45 4.05 -3.05
C GLU A 598 32.98 2.90 -3.92
N GLY A 599 34.10 2.30 -3.51
CA GLY A 599 34.65 1.13 -4.15
C GLY A 599 33.91 -0.16 -3.77
N SER A 600 33.89 -1.13 -4.68
CA SER A 600 33.47 -2.50 -4.41
C SER A 600 34.51 -3.22 -3.55
N ASP A 601 34.10 -4.33 -2.92
CA ASP A 601 35.04 -5.36 -2.50
C ASP A 601 35.86 -5.86 -3.70
N VAL A 602 37.12 -6.24 -3.49
CA VAL A 602 37.96 -6.83 -4.55
C VAL A 602 37.48 -8.24 -4.84
N LYS A 603 37.07 -8.50 -6.09
CA LYS A 603 36.57 -9.78 -6.56
C LYS A 603 37.66 -10.57 -7.26
N THR A 604 38.12 -11.68 -6.66
CA THR A 604 38.94 -12.66 -7.38
C THR A 604 38.07 -13.50 -8.32
N ILE A 605 38.54 -13.69 -9.56
CA ILE A 605 37.91 -14.52 -10.59
C ILE A 605 38.90 -15.56 -11.12
N THR A 606 38.41 -16.74 -11.51
CA THR A 606 39.24 -17.87 -11.99
C THR A 606 38.76 -18.48 -13.31
N ALA A 607 37.68 -17.95 -13.88
CA ALA A 607 37.11 -18.34 -15.17
C ALA A 607 36.46 -17.12 -15.84
N ALA A 608 36.34 -17.15 -17.17
CA ALA A 608 35.63 -16.13 -17.92
C ALA A 608 34.10 -16.30 -17.79
N GLY A 609 33.37 -15.20 -17.75
CA GLY A 609 31.91 -15.18 -17.66
C GLY A 609 31.38 -14.05 -16.77
N ASP A 610 30.16 -14.23 -16.26
CA ASP A 610 29.46 -13.24 -15.45
C ASP A 610 29.94 -13.27 -13.99
N HIS A 611 30.36 -12.12 -13.46
CA HIS A 611 30.83 -11.95 -12.09
C HIS A 611 30.05 -10.86 -11.35
N THR A 612 29.75 -11.10 -10.08
CA THR A 612 29.10 -10.12 -9.20
C THR A 612 30.13 -9.41 -8.33
N LEU A 613 30.17 -8.08 -8.44
CA LEU A 613 30.84 -7.16 -7.52
C LEU A 613 29.84 -6.70 -6.44
N THR A 614 30.34 -6.45 -5.23
CA THR A 614 29.54 -5.99 -4.09
C THR A 614 30.12 -4.67 -3.58
N PHE A 615 29.26 -3.66 -3.42
CA PHE A 615 29.57 -2.39 -2.78
C PHE A 615 28.98 -2.41 -1.37
N GLN A 616 29.79 -2.09 -0.37
CA GLN A 616 29.36 -2.04 1.02
C GLN A 616 28.32 -0.92 1.25
N ALA A 617 27.58 -0.95 2.36
CA ALA A 617 26.49 0.00 2.59
C ALA A 617 27.00 1.44 2.77
N ILE A 618 26.70 2.31 1.79
CA ILE A 618 27.24 3.68 1.71
C ILE A 618 26.38 4.66 2.53
N PRO A 619 26.92 5.31 3.57
CA PRO A 619 26.16 6.27 4.38
C PRO A 619 25.87 7.57 3.60
N GLY A 620 24.67 8.12 3.75
CA GLY A 620 24.36 9.50 3.34
C GLY A 620 23.85 9.69 1.92
N LEU A 621 23.48 8.63 1.20
CA LEU A 621 22.82 8.68 -0.12
C LEU A 621 21.53 9.53 -0.10
N THR A 622 21.66 10.82 -0.35
CA THR A 622 20.59 11.83 -0.27
C THR A 622 20.47 12.59 -1.59
N GLY A 623 19.85 11.94 -2.57
CA GLY A 623 19.63 12.49 -3.91
C GLY A 623 18.65 11.64 -4.71
N GLY A 624 17.37 12.01 -4.67
CA GLY A 624 16.34 11.47 -5.57
C GLY A 624 16.52 12.03 -6.98
N GLN A 625 16.26 11.21 -8.00
CA GLN A 625 16.61 11.44 -9.41
C GLN A 625 18.11 11.72 -9.63
N VAL A 626 18.81 10.69 -10.13
CA VAL A 626 20.15 10.81 -10.69
C VAL A 626 20.17 9.94 -11.92
N ASP A 627 20.12 10.59 -13.07
CA ASP A 627 19.83 9.93 -14.33
C ASP A 627 21.08 9.25 -14.91
N LYS A 628 22.28 9.67 -14.46
CA LYS A 628 23.61 9.18 -14.83
C LYS A 628 24.57 9.26 -13.62
N LEU A 629 25.31 8.17 -13.36
CA LEU A 629 26.37 8.04 -12.34
C LEU A 629 27.68 7.66 -13.04
N GLY A 630 28.80 8.31 -12.72
CA GLY A 630 30.11 7.88 -13.20
C GLY A 630 30.55 6.57 -12.53
N MET A 631 31.11 5.64 -13.29
CA MET A 631 31.71 4.40 -12.81
C MET A 631 33.05 4.13 -13.47
N ARG A 632 34.02 3.66 -12.68
CA ARG A 632 35.25 3.04 -13.16
C ARG A 632 35.29 1.57 -12.79
N VAL A 633 35.69 0.70 -13.71
CA VAL A 633 36.00 -0.72 -13.46
C VAL A 633 37.47 -0.97 -13.77
N ARG A 634 38.12 -1.82 -12.97
CA ARG A 634 39.53 -2.18 -13.15
C ARG A 634 39.74 -3.67 -12.94
N ILE A 635 40.49 -4.32 -13.83
CA ILE A 635 40.93 -5.71 -13.71
C ILE A 635 42.45 -5.82 -13.76
N ALA A 636 43.03 -6.75 -12.99
CA ALA A 636 44.47 -7.05 -13.03
C ALA A 636 44.79 -8.48 -12.60
N THR A 637 45.98 -8.99 -12.94
CA THR A 637 46.48 -10.28 -12.41
C THR A 637 46.88 -10.20 -10.93
N ASN A 638 47.07 -8.99 -10.40
CA ASN A 638 47.43 -8.71 -9.01
C ASN A 638 46.46 -7.71 -8.38
N ALA A 639 45.87 -8.04 -7.23
CA ALA A 639 44.91 -7.18 -6.54
C ALA A 639 45.49 -5.80 -6.14
N GLY A 640 46.77 -5.73 -5.80
CA GLY A 640 47.44 -4.49 -5.39
C GLY A 640 47.60 -3.45 -6.51
N ASP A 641 47.49 -3.87 -7.77
CA ASP A 641 47.52 -2.97 -8.92
C ASP A 641 46.22 -2.15 -9.03
N ILE A 642 45.12 -2.65 -8.45
CA ILE A 642 43.75 -2.12 -8.57
C ILE A 642 43.08 -1.85 -7.20
N GLU A 643 43.85 -1.60 -6.14
CA GLU A 643 43.28 -1.22 -4.85
C GLU A 643 42.61 0.18 -4.87
N LYS A 644 43.11 1.08 -5.73
CA LYS A 644 42.72 2.50 -5.85
C LYS A 644 42.07 2.79 -7.22
N PRO A 645 41.18 3.80 -7.32
CA PRO A 645 40.52 4.16 -8.58
C PRO A 645 41.46 4.82 -9.59
N THR A 646 42.67 5.21 -9.20
CA THR A 646 43.62 6.01 -10.00
C THR A 646 45.00 5.35 -10.12
N GLY A 647 45.84 5.87 -11.02
CA GLY A 647 47.20 5.41 -11.28
C GLY A 647 47.28 4.12 -12.11
N ILE A 648 48.50 3.67 -12.43
CA ILE A 648 48.73 2.57 -13.38
C ILE A 648 48.57 1.16 -12.78
N ALA A 649 47.87 0.27 -13.50
CA ALA A 649 47.88 -1.18 -13.28
C ALA A 649 48.91 -1.84 -14.22
N PHE A 650 49.66 -2.85 -13.76
CA PHE A 650 50.74 -3.49 -14.52
C PHE A 650 50.30 -4.75 -15.27
N SER A 651 49.00 -5.02 -15.30
CA SER A 651 48.36 -6.09 -16.05
C SER A 651 46.86 -5.85 -16.03
N GLY A 652 46.16 -6.31 -17.06
CA GLY A 652 44.74 -6.03 -17.22
C GLY A 652 44.48 -4.61 -17.70
N GLU A 653 43.35 -4.06 -17.31
CA GLU A 653 42.56 -3.10 -18.10
C GLU A 653 41.74 -2.18 -17.17
N VAL A 654 41.31 -1.04 -17.71
CA VAL A 654 40.48 -0.04 -17.01
C VAL A 654 39.45 0.47 -18.00
N GLU A 655 38.16 0.43 -17.62
CA GLU A 655 37.06 1.01 -18.39
C GLU A 655 36.28 2.04 -17.53
N ASP A 656 35.80 3.11 -18.17
CA ASP A 656 35.00 4.17 -17.56
C ASP A 656 33.64 4.31 -18.28
N MET A 657 32.55 4.48 -17.54
CA MET A 657 31.21 4.56 -18.15
C MET A 657 30.15 5.19 -17.23
N LEU A 658 28.97 5.43 -17.80
CA LEU A 658 27.83 6.01 -17.10
C LEU A 658 26.75 4.98 -16.77
N LEU A 659 26.52 4.72 -15.47
CA LEU A 659 25.35 3.95 -15.02
C LEU A 659 24.09 4.82 -15.00
N HIS A 660 22.97 4.29 -15.50
CA HIS A 660 21.64 4.83 -15.19
C HIS A 660 21.08 4.15 -13.94
N ARG A 661 20.58 4.92 -12.97
CA ARG A 661 20.03 4.37 -11.71
C ARG A 661 18.50 4.25 -11.75
N ILE A 662 18.02 3.09 -12.19
CA ILE A 662 16.59 2.72 -12.07
C ILE A 662 16.24 2.59 -10.58
N PHE A 663 15.10 3.17 -10.17
CA PHE A 663 14.56 3.00 -8.83
C PHE A 663 13.41 1.98 -8.86
N PRO A 664 13.37 0.99 -7.95
CA PRO A 664 12.26 0.05 -7.89
C PRO A 664 10.96 0.71 -7.41
N PRO A 665 9.78 0.29 -7.90
CA PRO A 665 8.50 0.91 -7.59
C PRO A 665 8.04 0.57 -6.16
N LYS A 666 7.13 1.39 -5.61
CA LYS A 666 6.54 1.16 -4.28
C LYS A 666 5.03 1.39 -4.27
N GLY A 667 4.30 0.54 -3.56
CA GLY A 667 2.86 0.68 -3.34
C GLY A 667 2.53 1.27 -1.97
N ASP A 668 1.44 2.04 -1.89
CA ASP A 668 0.98 2.63 -0.63
C ASP A 668 0.46 1.60 0.39
N LYS A 669 0.52 1.99 1.66
CA LYS A 669 -0.23 1.35 2.74
C LYS A 669 -1.52 2.14 3.02
N GLN A 670 -2.65 1.46 2.98
CA GLN A 670 -3.98 2.03 3.23
C GLN A 670 -4.74 1.23 4.30
N THR A 671 -5.55 1.95 5.07
CA THR A 671 -6.38 1.37 6.15
C THR A 671 -7.76 2.01 6.15
N THR A 672 -8.79 1.21 6.37
CA THR A 672 -10.18 1.68 6.46
C THR A 672 -10.81 1.26 7.78
N ASP A 673 -11.81 2.02 8.22
CA ASP A 673 -12.61 1.75 9.41
C ASP A 673 -14.08 1.95 9.05
N GLY A 674 -14.91 0.93 9.26
CA GLY A 674 -16.34 0.93 8.91
C GLY A 674 -17.10 -0.16 9.67
N PHE A 675 -18.41 -0.25 9.47
CA PHE A 675 -19.25 -1.12 10.29
C PHE A 675 -19.56 -2.49 9.67
N THR A 676 -19.97 -3.44 10.52
CA THR A 676 -20.43 -4.78 10.10
C THR A 676 -21.52 -4.67 9.03
N GLY A 677 -21.26 -5.25 7.85
CA GLY A 677 -22.16 -5.24 6.70
C GLY A 677 -21.96 -4.10 5.69
N GLU A 678 -21.04 -3.16 5.94
CA GLU A 678 -20.69 -2.08 5.00
C GLU A 678 -19.47 -2.45 4.14
N THR A 679 -19.54 -2.17 2.84
CA THR A 679 -18.37 -2.28 1.95
C THR A 679 -17.44 -1.09 2.12
N GLN A 680 -16.21 -1.36 2.56
CA GLN A 680 -15.14 -0.37 2.74
C GLN A 680 -14.31 -0.27 1.46
N ASN A 681 -13.94 0.94 1.04
CA ASN A 681 -13.23 1.17 -0.23
C ASN A 681 -11.95 1.97 0.00
N ALA A 682 -10.87 1.62 -0.69
CA ALA A 682 -9.59 2.35 -0.66
C ALA A 682 -8.88 2.33 -2.02
N THR A 683 -8.09 3.37 -2.27
CA THR A 683 -7.16 3.47 -3.41
C THR A 683 -5.74 3.38 -2.92
N LEU A 684 -4.97 2.39 -3.39
CA LEU A 684 -3.54 2.28 -3.15
C LEU A 684 -2.81 2.80 -4.40
N HIS A 685 -2.09 3.92 -4.26
CA HIS A 685 -1.25 4.43 -5.34
C HIS A 685 0.06 3.64 -5.42
N PHE A 686 0.60 3.49 -6.63
CA PHE A 686 1.93 2.90 -6.86
C PHE A 686 2.85 3.91 -7.55
N THR A 687 3.91 4.31 -6.85
CA THR A 687 4.91 5.26 -7.34
C THR A 687 6.05 4.51 -8.03
N THR A 688 6.08 4.60 -9.36
CA THR A 688 7.27 4.38 -10.19
C THR A 688 8.28 5.52 -9.99
N ASN A 689 9.59 5.25 -10.15
CA ASN A 689 10.64 6.26 -10.01
C ASN A 689 11.75 6.03 -11.04
N GLY A 690 12.28 7.11 -11.62
CA GLY A 690 13.26 7.06 -12.72
C GLY A 690 12.63 7.20 -14.11
N GLY A 691 13.46 7.14 -15.16
CA GLY A 691 13.05 7.16 -16.56
C GLY A 691 12.79 5.77 -17.16
N SER A 692 12.15 5.73 -18.32
CA SER A 692 11.97 4.49 -19.08
C SER A 692 13.31 3.89 -19.48
N ARG A 693 13.39 2.56 -19.46
CA ARG A 693 14.53 1.80 -19.97
C ARG A 693 14.74 1.97 -21.48
N GLU A 694 13.75 2.48 -22.21
CA GLU A 694 13.83 2.82 -23.64
C GLU A 694 14.12 4.32 -23.89
N ASP A 695 13.77 5.20 -22.94
CA ASP A 695 13.93 6.66 -23.01
C ASP A 695 14.02 7.23 -21.59
N ASN A 696 15.23 7.66 -21.20
CA ASN A 696 15.51 8.17 -19.85
C ASN A 696 14.76 9.49 -19.53
N THR A 697 14.07 10.11 -20.51
CA THR A 697 13.21 11.28 -20.31
C THR A 697 11.72 10.95 -20.18
N ALA A 698 11.31 9.71 -20.48
CA ALA A 698 9.91 9.28 -20.42
C ALA A 698 9.51 8.76 -19.04
N THR A 699 8.35 9.19 -18.53
CA THR A 699 7.79 8.74 -17.25
C THR A 699 7.32 7.28 -17.32
N ILE A 700 7.86 6.42 -16.45
CA ILE A 700 7.47 5.00 -16.31
C ILE A 700 6.06 4.90 -15.70
N GLY A 701 5.20 4.04 -16.25
CA GLY A 701 3.94 3.61 -15.62
C GLY A 701 4.05 2.24 -14.93
N MET A 702 3.03 1.84 -14.18
CA MET A 702 2.92 0.45 -13.74
C MET A 702 2.61 -0.48 -14.92
N SER A 703 3.00 -1.76 -14.83
CA SER A 703 2.81 -2.72 -15.93
C SER A 703 1.33 -2.97 -16.22
N SER A 704 1.00 -3.17 -17.50
CA SER A 704 -0.34 -3.59 -17.92
C SER A 704 -0.67 -5.04 -17.53
N GLN A 705 0.26 -5.79 -16.94
CA GLN A 705 -0.04 -7.05 -16.26
C GLN A 705 -0.67 -6.78 -14.90
N ALA A 706 -1.75 -7.51 -14.56
CA ALA A 706 -2.44 -7.34 -13.29
C ALA A 706 -1.53 -7.62 -12.08
N PRO A 707 -1.69 -6.88 -10.97
CA PRO A 707 -0.93 -7.11 -9.74
C PRO A 707 -1.23 -8.48 -9.11
N LYS A 708 -0.24 -9.04 -8.42
CA LYS A 708 -0.37 -10.27 -7.64
C LYS A 708 -0.79 -9.92 -6.22
N VAL A 709 -1.98 -10.37 -5.83
CA VAL A 709 -2.46 -10.26 -4.44
C VAL A 709 -1.92 -11.43 -3.63
N LEU A 710 -1.33 -11.15 -2.46
CA LEU A 710 -0.63 -12.09 -1.60
C LEU A 710 -1.24 -12.15 -0.19
N ASP A 711 -1.05 -13.27 0.51
CA ASP A 711 -1.28 -13.41 1.95
C ASP A 711 -0.14 -12.78 2.78
N ASN A 712 -0.22 -12.87 4.12
CA ASN A 712 0.78 -12.33 5.04
C ASN A 712 2.05 -13.21 5.16
N GLN A 713 2.10 -14.33 4.44
CA GLN A 713 3.25 -15.23 4.33
C GLN A 713 3.97 -15.08 2.96
N GLY A 714 3.36 -14.34 2.03
CA GLY A 714 3.90 -14.02 0.70
C GLY A 714 3.41 -14.96 -0.42
N ASN A 715 2.48 -15.88 -0.13
CA ASN A 715 1.91 -16.76 -1.16
C ASN A 715 0.86 -16.01 -1.99
N VAL A 716 0.75 -16.35 -3.28
CA VAL A 716 -0.26 -15.74 -4.16
C VAL A 716 -1.65 -16.28 -3.81
N LEU A 717 -2.57 -15.38 -3.50
CA LEU A 717 -3.99 -15.72 -3.28
C LEU A 717 -4.65 -16.07 -4.61
N GLN A 718 -5.45 -17.13 -4.63
CA GLN A 718 -6.29 -17.47 -5.78
C GLN A 718 -7.50 -16.53 -5.84
N SER A 719 -7.83 -16.07 -7.06
CA SER A 719 -9.04 -15.29 -7.31
C SER A 719 -10.18 -16.21 -7.78
N ALA A 720 -11.42 -15.84 -7.43
CA ALA A 720 -12.62 -16.55 -7.89
C ALA A 720 -13.01 -16.22 -9.34
N ASP A 721 -12.67 -15.03 -9.84
CA ASP A 721 -13.09 -14.50 -11.15
C ASP A 721 -12.02 -13.68 -11.89
N GLY A 722 -10.85 -13.44 -11.27
CA GLY A 722 -9.78 -12.56 -11.75
C GLY A 722 -9.63 -11.25 -10.97
N THR A 723 -10.61 -10.89 -10.15
CA THR A 723 -10.63 -9.66 -9.30
C THR A 723 -11.06 -9.91 -7.85
N THR A 724 -11.88 -10.92 -7.60
CA THR A 724 -12.45 -11.23 -6.28
C THR A 724 -11.60 -12.25 -5.52
N TYR A 725 -11.32 -11.98 -4.24
CA TYR A 725 -10.53 -12.80 -3.33
C TYR A 725 -11.30 -13.00 -2.02
N ILE A 726 -11.54 -14.26 -1.64
CA ILE A 726 -12.35 -14.62 -0.46
C ILE A 726 -11.42 -15.00 0.70
N ARG A 727 -11.64 -14.42 1.88
CA ARG A 727 -10.88 -14.66 3.11
C ARG A 727 -11.82 -14.88 4.31
N PRO A 728 -11.34 -15.42 5.46
CA PRO A 728 -12.19 -15.65 6.63
C PRO A 728 -12.88 -14.39 7.17
N GLU A 729 -12.25 -13.22 7.06
CA GLU A 729 -12.81 -11.92 7.48
C GLU A 729 -13.90 -11.36 6.53
N GLY A 730 -13.89 -11.75 5.25
CA GLY A 730 -14.70 -11.12 4.21
C GLY A 730 -14.17 -11.30 2.80
N THR A 731 -14.78 -10.61 1.85
CA THR A 731 -14.45 -10.66 0.43
C THR A 731 -13.81 -9.35 -0.01
N TYR A 732 -12.65 -9.44 -0.64
CA TYR A 732 -11.94 -8.33 -1.27
C TYR A 732 -12.16 -8.37 -2.79
N VAL A 733 -12.46 -7.24 -3.42
CA VAL A 733 -12.46 -7.08 -4.88
C VAL A 733 -11.36 -6.08 -5.22
N VAL A 734 -10.43 -6.48 -6.08
CA VAL A 734 -9.21 -5.73 -6.41
C VAL A 734 -9.18 -5.46 -7.91
N THR A 735 -9.04 -4.20 -8.29
CA THR A 735 -8.96 -3.75 -9.69
C THR A 735 -7.85 -2.72 -9.86
N SER A 736 -7.22 -2.65 -11.04
CA SER A 736 -6.12 -1.70 -11.32
C SER A 736 -6.51 -0.71 -12.41
N ASN A 737 -6.02 0.52 -12.31
CA ASN A 737 -6.27 1.61 -13.25
C ASN A 737 -5.06 2.56 -13.30
N GLY A 738 -4.30 2.55 -14.40
CA GLY A 738 -3.06 3.31 -14.50
C GLY A 738 -2.02 2.85 -13.48
N ASN A 739 -1.66 3.71 -12.52
CA ASN A 739 -0.78 3.39 -11.40
C ASN A 739 -1.54 3.09 -10.09
N ASP A 740 -2.87 3.10 -10.09
CA ASP A 740 -3.67 2.93 -8.88
C ASP A 740 -4.29 1.54 -8.79
N VAL A 741 -4.39 0.99 -7.59
CA VAL A 741 -5.15 -0.22 -7.29
C VAL A 741 -6.33 0.13 -6.37
N GLN A 742 -7.54 -0.08 -6.88
CA GLN A 742 -8.79 0.10 -6.15
C GLN A 742 -9.16 -1.21 -5.45
N VAL A 743 -9.41 -1.13 -4.14
CA VAL A 743 -9.81 -2.27 -3.31
C VAL A 743 -11.13 -1.97 -2.62
N ALA A 744 -12.12 -2.83 -2.86
CA ALA A 744 -13.37 -2.87 -2.11
C ALA A 744 -13.39 -4.10 -1.20
N PHE A 745 -13.73 -3.95 0.08
CA PHE A 745 -13.81 -5.05 1.04
C PHE A 745 -15.19 -5.07 1.71
N THR A 746 -15.87 -6.21 1.59
CA THR A 746 -17.16 -6.46 2.24
C THR A 746 -16.94 -7.52 3.33
N PRO A 747 -17.11 -7.18 4.62
CA PRO A 747 -16.86 -8.09 5.71
C PRO A 747 -17.92 -9.20 5.79
N ASN A 748 -17.52 -10.38 6.24
CA ASN A 748 -18.44 -11.44 6.59
C ASN A 748 -19.32 -11.01 7.77
N ALA A 749 -20.61 -11.39 7.76
CA ALA A 749 -21.61 -10.86 8.70
C ALA A 749 -21.32 -11.13 10.20
N ALA A 750 -20.44 -12.08 10.52
CA ALA A 750 -19.98 -12.39 11.87
C ALA A 750 -18.59 -11.83 12.23
N PHE A 751 -17.90 -11.18 11.28
CA PHE A 751 -16.55 -10.65 11.48
C PHE A 751 -16.58 -9.23 12.09
N SER A 752 -15.73 -9.02 13.09
CA SER A 752 -15.47 -7.71 13.71
C SER A 752 -14.07 -7.71 14.32
N GLY A 753 -13.39 -6.57 14.27
CA GLY A 753 -11.97 -6.41 14.57
C GLY A 753 -11.18 -5.92 13.35
N THR A 754 -9.86 -5.90 13.46
CA THR A 754 -8.96 -5.59 12.34
C THR A 754 -8.64 -6.87 11.57
N ALA A 755 -8.78 -6.85 10.24
CA ALA A 755 -8.47 -7.99 9.39
C ALA A 755 -6.97 -8.25 9.27
N GLU A 756 -6.59 -9.44 8.81
CA GLU A 756 -5.21 -9.73 8.40
C GLU A 756 -4.74 -8.83 7.23
N GLY A 757 -5.69 -8.46 6.37
CA GLY A 757 -5.48 -7.63 5.20
C GLY A 757 -5.01 -8.42 3.96
N ILE A 758 -4.75 -7.67 2.89
CA ILE A 758 -4.13 -8.18 1.66
C ILE A 758 -2.89 -7.36 1.30
N ASN A 759 -1.93 -8.04 0.69
CA ASN A 759 -0.66 -7.48 0.24
C ASN A 759 -0.67 -7.48 -1.29
N ILE A 760 -0.24 -6.39 -1.94
CA ILE A 760 -0.39 -6.20 -3.38
C ILE A 760 0.98 -5.96 -4.00
N ARG A 761 1.50 -7.01 -4.65
CA ARG A 761 2.78 -6.98 -5.35
C ARG A 761 2.56 -6.72 -6.83
N TRP A 762 3.21 -5.68 -7.34
CA TRP A 762 3.09 -5.29 -8.75
C TRP A 762 4.47 -5.05 -9.36
N THR A 763 4.48 -4.86 -10.68
CA THR A 763 5.69 -4.69 -11.49
C THR A 763 5.51 -3.45 -12.34
N ASP A 764 6.55 -2.63 -12.50
CA ASP A 764 6.52 -1.47 -13.39
C ASP A 764 6.72 -1.84 -14.87
N SER A 765 6.62 -0.87 -15.77
CA SER A 765 6.91 -1.07 -17.20
C SER A 765 8.39 -1.39 -17.51
N ASN A 766 9.32 -1.14 -16.59
CA ASN A 766 10.73 -1.52 -16.72
C ASN A 766 10.99 -2.98 -16.25
N GLY A 767 9.97 -3.69 -15.74
CA GLY A 767 10.08 -5.06 -15.25
C GLY A 767 10.42 -5.18 -13.74
N THR A 768 10.51 -4.07 -13.01
CA THR A 768 10.93 -4.04 -11.61
C THR A 768 9.74 -4.28 -10.67
N SER A 769 9.91 -5.16 -9.69
CA SER A 769 8.85 -5.56 -8.75
C SER A 769 8.85 -4.71 -7.46
N THR A 770 7.67 -4.46 -6.88
CA THR A 770 7.52 -3.85 -5.54
C THR A 770 8.01 -4.73 -4.39
N GLY A 771 8.29 -6.01 -4.66
CA GLY A 771 8.66 -7.01 -3.66
C GLY A 771 10.05 -6.87 -3.03
N TRP A 772 10.68 -5.70 -3.11
CA TRP A 772 11.97 -5.37 -2.50
C TRP A 772 11.80 -4.84 -1.07
N ASN A 773 12.89 -4.81 -0.30
CA ASN A 773 12.93 -4.35 1.08
C ASN A 773 13.72 -3.04 1.17
N SER A 774 13.11 -1.98 1.72
CA SER A 774 13.82 -0.76 2.09
C SER A 774 14.59 -0.93 3.40
N THR A 775 15.81 -0.42 3.43
CA THR A 775 16.65 -0.25 4.63
C THR A 775 16.77 1.21 5.06
N ASP A 776 16.09 2.13 4.37
CA ASP A 776 16.13 3.55 4.66
C ASP A 776 15.10 3.90 5.75
N ALA A 777 15.54 4.50 6.85
CA ALA A 777 14.67 4.94 7.94
C ALA A 777 13.74 6.12 7.55
N SER A 778 14.04 6.82 6.46
CA SER A 778 13.24 7.92 5.91
C SER A 778 12.20 7.47 4.87
N ASP A 779 12.39 6.30 4.23
CA ASP A 779 11.39 5.65 3.37
C ASP A 779 11.20 4.17 3.76
N PRO A 780 10.62 3.89 4.95
CA PRO A 780 10.49 2.54 5.48
C PRO A 780 9.50 1.67 4.68
N ASN A 781 9.60 0.36 4.86
CA ASN A 781 8.75 -0.64 4.21
C ASN A 781 7.26 -0.35 4.36
N LYS A 782 6.56 -0.32 3.22
CA LYS A 782 5.12 -0.05 3.14
C LYS A 782 4.30 -1.27 3.58
N ASN A 783 4.84 -2.47 3.33
CA ASN A 783 4.31 -3.72 3.83
C ASN A 783 5.00 -4.14 5.15
N ASP A 784 4.31 -3.97 6.26
CA ASP A 784 4.77 -4.32 7.62
C ASP A 784 4.54 -5.79 8.01
N GLN A 785 4.14 -6.66 7.07
CA GLN A 785 4.09 -8.12 7.30
C GLN A 785 5.18 -8.83 6.49
N LEU A 786 5.25 -8.54 5.19
CA LEU A 786 6.28 -9.07 4.29
C LEU A 786 7.62 -8.31 4.42
N SER A 787 7.63 -7.19 5.15
CA SER A 787 8.77 -6.25 5.28
C SER A 787 9.25 -5.69 3.94
N THR A 788 8.35 -5.52 2.97
CA THR A 788 8.63 -5.07 1.59
C THR A 788 7.99 -3.71 1.26
N MET A 789 8.21 -3.24 0.03
CA MET A 789 7.60 -2.05 -0.56
C MET A 789 6.36 -2.37 -1.42
N ASP A 790 5.81 -3.58 -1.26
CA ASP A 790 4.49 -3.96 -1.79
C ASP A 790 3.39 -3.09 -1.15
N GLY A 791 2.33 -2.81 -1.90
CA GLY A 791 1.15 -2.14 -1.34
C GLY A 791 0.50 -3.01 -0.27
N ARG A 792 -0.14 -2.39 0.73
CA ARG A 792 -0.84 -3.13 1.79
C ARG A 792 -2.19 -2.49 2.13
N TYR A 793 -3.23 -3.30 2.19
CA TYR A 793 -4.56 -2.87 2.61
C TYR A 793 -5.02 -3.63 3.86
N VAL A 794 -5.44 -2.90 4.90
CA VAL A 794 -5.91 -3.48 6.17
C VAL A 794 -7.23 -2.81 6.60
N PRO A 795 -8.38 -3.47 6.41
CA PRO A 795 -9.66 -2.96 6.90
C PRO A 795 -9.92 -3.32 8.37
N THR A 796 -10.60 -2.44 9.08
CA THR A 796 -11.11 -2.63 10.45
C THR A 796 -12.63 -2.54 10.46
N VAL A 797 -13.28 -3.49 11.15
CA VAL A 797 -14.73 -3.67 11.13
C VAL A 797 -15.27 -3.57 12.55
N ARG A 798 -16.10 -2.58 12.81
CA ARG A 798 -16.75 -2.34 14.11
C ARG A 798 -18.21 -2.76 14.08
N LYS A 799 -18.75 -3.24 15.20
CA LYS A 799 -20.16 -3.63 15.27
C LYS A 799 -21.05 -2.41 15.55
N VAL A 800 -22.35 -2.58 15.33
CA VAL A 800 -23.38 -1.62 15.75
C VAL A 800 -24.23 -2.26 16.86
N PRO A 801 -24.09 -1.85 18.14
CA PRO A 801 -24.92 -2.37 19.23
C PRO A 801 -26.41 -2.09 18.98
N ASN A 802 -27.26 -3.07 19.28
CA ASN A 802 -28.70 -3.02 19.04
C ASN A 802 -29.46 -2.87 20.37
N TYR A 803 -30.37 -1.90 20.41
CA TYR A 803 -31.19 -1.61 21.57
C TYR A 803 -32.68 -1.77 21.27
N GLU A 804 -33.40 -2.44 22.16
CA GLU A 804 -34.84 -2.67 22.02
C GLU A 804 -35.62 -2.11 23.22
N THR A 805 -36.87 -1.75 22.97
CA THR A 805 -37.87 -1.47 24.01
C THR A 805 -39.19 -2.16 23.67
N SER A 806 -40.01 -2.41 24.69
CA SER A 806 -41.39 -2.90 24.51
C SER A 806 -42.33 -2.02 25.32
N GLY A 807 -43.47 -1.66 24.75
CA GLY A 807 -44.48 -0.80 25.36
C GLY A 807 -45.85 -0.98 24.72
N ILE A 808 -46.89 -0.44 25.36
CA ILE A 808 -48.28 -0.56 24.88
C ILE A 808 -48.63 0.49 23.82
N GLN A 809 -49.64 0.18 23.00
CA GLN A 809 -50.18 1.01 21.94
C GLN A 809 -50.51 2.45 22.39
N GLY A 810 -50.04 3.42 21.62
CA GLY A 810 -50.31 4.86 21.83
C GLY A 810 -49.48 5.55 22.91
N LEU A 811 -48.49 4.87 23.51
CA LEU A 811 -47.51 5.49 24.43
C LEU A 811 -46.12 5.58 23.81
N ASP A 812 -45.44 6.70 24.08
CA ASP A 812 -44.05 6.94 23.69
C ASP A 812 -43.10 5.94 24.38
N GLN A 813 -42.13 5.42 23.63
CA GLN A 813 -41.05 4.58 24.15
C GLN A 813 -39.72 5.30 24.01
N SER A 814 -38.91 5.34 25.06
CA SER A 814 -37.63 6.07 25.05
C SER A 814 -36.46 5.20 25.48
N LYS A 815 -35.33 5.35 24.80
CA LYS A 815 -34.08 4.65 25.12
C LYS A 815 -32.88 5.57 24.89
N THR A 816 -32.11 5.80 25.94
CA THR A 816 -30.74 6.32 25.81
C THR A 816 -29.85 5.22 25.25
N LEU A 817 -29.25 5.49 24.09
CA LEU A 817 -28.32 4.59 23.41
C LEU A 817 -26.90 4.76 23.98
N VAL A 818 -26.08 3.74 23.83
CA VAL A 818 -24.67 3.76 24.24
C VAL A 818 -23.82 3.48 23.01
N PHE A 819 -22.79 4.29 22.79
CA PHE A 819 -21.96 4.27 21.58
C PHE A 819 -20.58 3.73 21.94
N ASN A 820 -20.47 2.40 21.94
CA ASN A 820 -19.28 1.64 22.32
C ASN A 820 -18.96 0.51 21.32
N ASP A 821 -19.56 0.54 20.13
CA ASP A 821 -19.34 -0.43 19.04
C ASP A 821 -19.49 -1.92 19.45
N ASP A 822 -20.38 -2.21 20.41
CA ASP A 822 -20.63 -3.53 21.02
C ASP A 822 -19.43 -4.11 21.82
N ASP A 823 -18.41 -3.30 22.13
CA ASP A 823 -17.33 -3.63 23.05
C ASP A 823 -17.64 -3.12 24.46
N THR A 824 -17.95 -4.03 25.39
CA THR A 824 -18.26 -3.70 26.79
C THR A 824 -17.05 -3.28 27.62
N SER A 825 -15.84 -3.36 27.08
CA SER A 825 -14.60 -2.83 27.67
C SER A 825 -14.21 -1.45 27.16
N ALA A 826 -14.74 -1.03 26.00
CA ALA A 826 -14.52 0.30 25.45
C ALA A 826 -15.23 1.39 26.29
N THR A 827 -14.59 2.54 26.43
CA THR A 827 -15.20 3.71 27.09
C THR A 827 -16.26 4.32 26.15
N PRO A 828 -17.55 4.39 26.54
CA PRO A 828 -18.58 4.84 25.60
C PRO A 828 -18.47 6.31 25.22
N VAL A 829 -18.64 6.60 23.93
CA VAL A 829 -18.76 7.97 23.44
C VAL A 829 -20.13 8.52 23.83
N SER A 830 -20.12 9.46 24.77
CA SER A 830 -21.32 10.20 25.16
C SER A 830 -21.51 11.39 24.21
N PRO A 831 -22.70 11.58 23.60
CA PRO A 831 -23.06 12.80 22.89
C PRO A 831 -23.10 14.00 23.83
N ASP A 832 -22.90 15.19 23.27
CA ASP A 832 -22.98 16.47 24.00
C ASP A 832 -23.22 17.64 23.01
N ALA A 833 -23.36 18.87 23.51
CA ALA A 833 -23.67 20.04 22.68
C ALA A 833 -22.54 20.46 21.69
N SER A 834 -21.32 19.95 21.86
CA SER A 834 -20.21 20.09 20.90
C SER A 834 -20.10 18.91 19.92
N ARG A 835 -20.60 17.73 20.32
CA ARG A 835 -20.61 16.49 19.52
C ARG A 835 -22.03 15.90 19.53
N PRO A 836 -22.98 16.53 18.82
CA PRO A 836 -24.38 16.08 18.79
C PRO A 836 -24.53 14.75 18.07
N ALA A 837 -25.41 13.89 18.57
CA ALA A 837 -25.84 12.69 17.87
C ALA A 837 -26.84 13.02 16.73
N SER A 838 -26.83 12.21 15.67
CA SER A 838 -27.71 12.34 14.50
C SER A 838 -28.21 10.97 14.02
N PHE A 839 -29.43 10.89 13.49
CA PHE A 839 -29.86 9.72 12.70
C PHE A 839 -28.97 9.56 11.45
N VAL A 840 -28.82 8.35 10.93
CA VAL A 840 -28.16 8.09 9.63
C VAL A 840 -29.11 7.41 8.64
N ASP A 841 -28.92 7.71 7.35
CA ASP A 841 -29.67 7.10 6.25
C ASP A 841 -29.17 5.68 5.91
N ALA A 842 -29.84 5.00 4.98
CA ALA A 842 -29.47 3.65 4.52
C ALA A 842 -28.12 3.57 3.77
N SER A 843 -27.48 4.71 3.51
CA SER A 843 -26.10 4.82 2.98
C SER A 843 -25.11 5.34 4.04
N GLY A 844 -25.49 5.32 5.32
CA GLY A 844 -24.64 5.69 6.45
C GLY A 844 -24.40 7.20 6.64
N ARG A 845 -25.11 8.06 5.90
CA ARG A 845 -24.92 9.53 5.96
C ARG A 845 -25.81 10.16 7.03
N PRO A 846 -25.32 11.13 7.82
CA PRO A 846 -26.15 11.87 8.78
C PRO A 846 -27.37 12.54 8.14
N VAL A 847 -28.54 12.31 8.74
CA VAL A 847 -29.81 12.95 8.38
C VAL A 847 -29.86 14.34 9.04
N THR A 848 -30.34 15.34 8.31
CA THR A 848 -30.49 16.70 8.86
C THR A 848 -31.74 16.79 9.73
N GLY A 849 -31.55 17.08 11.02
CA GLY A 849 -32.62 17.30 11.99
C GLY A 849 -32.85 16.13 12.94
N ASN A 850 -33.61 16.41 13.99
CA ASN A 850 -33.73 15.54 15.18
C ASN A 850 -34.90 14.54 15.09
N THR A 851 -35.54 14.39 13.92
CA THR A 851 -36.77 13.62 13.77
C THR A 851 -36.82 12.87 12.44
N VAL A 852 -37.18 11.58 12.45
CA VAL A 852 -37.40 10.79 11.23
C VAL A 852 -38.70 9.99 11.31
N PRO A 853 -39.44 9.81 10.19
CA PRO A 853 -40.67 9.02 10.20
C PRO A 853 -40.35 7.55 10.52
N ALA A 854 -41.10 6.96 11.46
CA ALA A 854 -41.02 5.53 11.72
C ALA A 854 -41.93 4.79 10.73
N MET A 855 -41.34 3.91 9.93
CA MET A 855 -42.05 3.14 8.90
C MET A 855 -42.35 1.72 9.40
N ALA A 856 -43.35 1.07 8.79
CA ALA A 856 -43.50 -0.38 8.77
C ALA A 856 -44.22 -0.76 7.48
N ASN A 857 -43.71 -1.75 6.74
CA ASN A 857 -44.26 -2.16 5.44
C ASN A 857 -44.46 -0.99 4.44
N GLY A 858 -43.60 0.03 4.52
CA GLY A 858 -43.68 1.25 3.68
C GLY A 858 -44.74 2.28 4.10
N GLN A 859 -45.46 2.08 5.21
CA GLN A 859 -46.40 3.06 5.76
C GLN A 859 -45.82 3.74 7.00
N GLN A 860 -46.08 5.03 7.20
CA GLN A 860 -45.65 5.72 8.43
C GLN A 860 -46.54 5.29 9.60
N VAL A 861 -45.92 4.66 10.61
CA VAL A 861 -46.56 4.13 11.81
C VAL A 861 -46.22 4.90 13.08
N GLY A 862 -45.34 5.91 12.98
CA GLY A 862 -45.02 6.84 14.06
C GLY A 862 -43.92 7.82 13.67
N THR A 863 -43.23 8.37 14.65
CA THR A 863 -42.04 9.21 14.47
C THR A 863 -40.98 8.81 15.49
N TYR A 864 -39.71 8.78 15.07
CA TYR A 864 -38.57 8.75 15.98
C TYR A 864 -38.06 10.18 16.18
N GLU A 865 -37.93 10.60 17.43
CA GLU A 865 -37.27 11.83 17.84
C GLU A 865 -35.95 11.48 18.55
N LEU A 866 -34.93 12.33 18.42
CA LEU A 866 -33.61 12.17 19.03
C LEU A 866 -33.25 13.43 19.83
N ASP A 867 -32.86 13.28 21.09
CA ASP A 867 -32.08 14.30 21.79
C ASP A 867 -30.60 14.16 21.39
N PRO A 868 -30.06 15.11 20.59
CA PRO A 868 -28.69 15.03 20.11
C PRO A 868 -27.66 15.17 21.24
N ASN A 869 -28.04 15.74 22.39
CA ASN A 869 -27.12 16.02 23.50
C ASN A 869 -27.01 14.87 24.50
N THR A 870 -27.84 13.83 24.37
CA THR A 870 -27.82 12.66 25.26
C THR A 870 -27.84 11.32 24.53
N GLY A 871 -28.18 11.30 23.23
CA GLY A 871 -28.36 10.05 22.49
C GLY A 871 -29.63 9.29 22.88
N GLN A 872 -30.61 9.97 23.50
CA GLN A 872 -31.92 9.40 23.76
C GLN A 872 -32.78 9.46 22.50
N VAL A 873 -33.19 8.28 22.02
CA VAL A 873 -34.23 8.16 20.99
C VAL A 873 -35.57 7.90 21.65
N THR A 874 -36.57 8.66 21.25
CA THR A 874 -37.98 8.49 21.63
C THR A 874 -38.78 8.11 20.39
N PHE A 875 -39.33 6.90 20.38
CA PHE A 875 -40.33 6.48 19.40
C PHE A 875 -41.74 6.86 19.88
N LYS A 876 -42.44 7.64 19.05
CA LYS A 876 -43.83 8.06 19.25
C LYS A 876 -44.73 7.30 18.27
N PRO A 877 -45.45 6.25 18.70
CA PRO A 877 -46.33 5.49 17.81
C PRO A 877 -47.58 6.29 17.43
N ASN A 878 -48.06 6.08 16.20
CA ASN A 878 -49.42 6.46 15.83
C ASN A 878 -50.40 5.66 16.72
N LYS A 879 -51.48 6.29 17.21
CA LYS A 879 -52.42 5.69 18.18
C LYS A 879 -53.02 4.34 17.77
N SER A 880 -53.14 4.07 16.47
CA SER A 880 -53.67 2.82 15.92
C SER A 880 -52.60 1.75 15.64
N PHE A 881 -51.31 2.04 15.85
CA PHE A 881 -50.23 1.12 15.52
C PHE A 881 -49.91 0.14 16.65
N TYR A 882 -49.73 -1.12 16.28
CA TYR A 882 -49.14 -2.18 17.09
C TYR A 882 -48.26 -3.06 16.19
N GLY A 883 -47.22 -3.68 16.75
CA GLY A 883 -46.18 -4.40 16.01
C GLY A 883 -44.79 -3.79 16.19
N THR A 884 -43.89 -4.05 15.23
CA THR A 884 -42.50 -3.59 15.25
C THR A 884 -42.25 -2.72 14.02
N PRO A 885 -41.82 -1.44 14.15
CA PRO A 885 -41.43 -0.61 13.02
C PRO A 885 -40.02 -0.93 12.53
N ASP A 886 -39.69 -0.38 11.36
CA ASP A 886 -38.36 -0.41 10.76
C ASP A 886 -37.34 0.29 11.69
N PRO A 887 -36.16 -0.32 11.94
CA PRO A 887 -35.21 0.18 12.93
C PRO A 887 -34.45 1.40 12.45
N VAL A 888 -34.18 2.34 13.36
CA VAL A 888 -33.30 3.49 13.11
C VAL A 888 -31.89 3.24 13.60
N VAL A 889 -30.91 3.88 12.95
CA VAL A 889 -29.52 3.93 13.41
C VAL A 889 -29.18 5.39 13.73
N VAL A 890 -28.53 5.59 14.87
CA VAL A 890 -28.00 6.87 15.33
C VAL A 890 -26.49 6.80 15.32
N GLN A 891 -25.85 7.92 14.99
CA GLN A 891 -24.40 8.12 15.03
C GLN A 891 -24.06 9.27 15.97
N VAL A 892 -22.95 9.14 16.70
CA VAL A 892 -22.22 10.23 17.34
C VAL A 892 -20.77 10.17 16.88
N ASN A 893 -20.06 11.29 16.82
CA ASN A 893 -18.63 11.30 16.54
C ASN A 893 -17.84 11.51 17.84
N ASP A 894 -16.67 10.89 17.96
CA ASP A 894 -15.76 11.06 19.10
C ASP A 894 -14.98 12.40 19.04
N ALA A 895 -13.93 12.53 19.85
CA ALA A 895 -13.12 13.75 19.88
C ALA A 895 -12.23 13.94 18.63
N ASP A 896 -11.87 12.85 17.95
CA ASP A 896 -11.07 12.84 16.72
C ASP A 896 -11.96 12.88 15.45
N GLY A 897 -13.28 12.93 15.63
CA GLY A 897 -14.28 12.96 14.57
C GLY A 897 -14.70 11.59 14.05
N LYS A 898 -14.22 10.49 14.65
CA LYS A 898 -14.52 9.12 14.25
C LYS A 898 -15.98 8.77 14.61
N PRO A 899 -16.76 8.18 13.68
CA PRO A 899 -18.15 7.83 13.94
C PRO A 899 -18.28 6.59 14.82
N HIS A 900 -19.23 6.61 15.75
CA HIS A 900 -19.72 5.48 16.53
C HIS A 900 -21.23 5.39 16.35
N ARG A 901 -21.79 4.18 16.23
CA ARG A 901 -23.20 4.00 15.87
C ARG A 901 -23.93 3.09 16.85
N ALA A 902 -25.24 3.25 16.94
CA ALA A 902 -26.15 2.39 17.69
C ALA A 902 -27.48 2.24 16.95
N ARG A 903 -28.05 1.03 16.94
CA ARG A 903 -29.38 0.75 16.37
C ARG A 903 -30.45 0.77 17.47
N TYR A 904 -31.63 1.27 17.15
CA TYR A 904 -32.81 1.22 18.02
C TYR A 904 -34.03 0.62 17.30
N GLN A 905 -34.68 -0.36 17.92
CA GLN A 905 -35.94 -0.94 17.45
C GLN A 905 -36.96 -1.14 18.59
N PRO A 906 -38.05 -0.36 18.65
CA PRO A 906 -39.12 -0.52 19.62
C PRO A 906 -40.10 -1.62 19.21
N LYS A 907 -40.94 -2.05 20.15
CA LYS A 907 -42.03 -3.00 19.91
C LYS A 907 -43.30 -2.55 20.62
N VAL A 908 -44.43 -2.57 19.91
CA VAL A 908 -45.72 -2.07 20.41
C VAL A 908 -46.71 -3.23 20.57
N THR A 909 -47.25 -3.41 21.76
CA THR A 909 -48.33 -4.37 22.03
C THR A 909 -49.72 -3.71 21.92
N GLN A 910 -50.66 -4.41 21.28
CA GLN A 910 -52.03 -3.94 21.08
C GLN A 910 -52.77 -3.81 22.42
N VAL A 911 -53.58 -2.76 22.57
CA VAL A 911 -54.49 -2.56 23.71
C VAL A 911 -55.93 -2.77 23.25
N THR A 912 -56.67 -3.66 23.92
CA THR A 912 -58.04 -4.03 23.53
C THR A 912 -59.01 -3.80 24.70
N PRO A 913 -59.89 -2.78 24.64
CA PRO A 913 -60.95 -2.57 25.63
C PRO A 913 -61.98 -3.71 25.66
N ARG A 914 -62.72 -3.83 26.76
CA ARG A 914 -63.69 -4.91 27.04
C ARG A 914 -65.04 -4.35 27.49
N SER A 915 -66.09 -5.17 27.46
CA SER A 915 -67.45 -4.76 27.79
C SER A 915 -68.27 -5.85 28.48
N THR A 916 -69.43 -5.47 29.02
CA THR A 916 -70.48 -6.39 29.45
C THR A 916 -71.83 -5.97 28.87
N ASN A 917 -72.56 -6.91 28.29
CA ASN A 917 -73.91 -6.71 27.78
C ASN A 917 -74.91 -6.44 28.93
N ALA A 918 -76.10 -5.97 28.60
CA ALA A 918 -77.22 -5.79 29.53
C ALA A 918 -78.49 -6.46 29.03
N GLU A 919 -79.34 -6.91 29.94
CA GLU A 919 -80.71 -7.34 29.65
C GLU A 919 -81.69 -6.68 30.63
N SER A 920 -82.98 -6.65 30.29
CA SER A 920 -84.05 -6.23 31.20
C SER A 920 -85.34 -6.99 30.92
N THR A 921 -86.29 -6.93 31.84
CA THR A 921 -87.67 -7.39 31.59
C THR A 921 -88.65 -6.38 32.17
N GLY A 922 -89.74 -6.11 31.45
CA GLY A 922 -90.75 -5.13 31.81
C GLY A 922 -92.09 -5.37 31.09
N LEU A 923 -93.15 -4.70 31.55
CA LEU A 923 -94.52 -4.92 31.08
C LEU A 923 -94.77 -4.37 29.67
N GLN A 924 -95.74 -4.96 28.98
CA GLN A 924 -96.25 -4.52 27.67
C GLN A 924 -96.61 -3.02 27.65
N GLY A 925 -96.11 -2.31 26.63
CA GLY A 925 -96.32 -0.87 26.45
C GLY A 925 -95.53 0.06 27.40
N GLN A 926 -94.87 -0.48 28.44
CA GLN A 926 -94.13 0.30 29.43
C GLN A 926 -92.62 0.35 29.10
N PRO A 927 -91.94 1.49 29.28
CA PRO A 927 -90.51 1.60 29.03
C PRO A 927 -89.70 0.81 30.08
N GLN A 928 -88.67 0.12 29.62
CA GLN A 928 -87.69 -0.58 30.45
C GLN A 928 -86.28 -0.13 30.10
N SER A 929 -85.29 -0.37 30.96
CA SER A 929 -83.90 0.07 30.70
C SER A 929 -82.87 -0.93 31.20
N GLY A 930 -81.70 -0.95 30.55
CA GLY A 930 -80.51 -1.69 30.97
C GLY A 930 -79.25 -0.87 30.73
N LYS A 931 -78.16 -1.17 31.43
CA LYS A 931 -76.91 -0.39 31.37
C LYS A 931 -75.70 -1.28 31.08
N PRO A 932 -75.24 -1.38 29.82
CA PRO A 932 -73.99 -2.04 29.49
C PRO A 932 -72.80 -1.38 30.20
N SER A 933 -71.73 -2.13 30.43
CA SER A 933 -70.48 -1.59 30.99
C SER A 933 -69.31 -1.73 30.02
N PHE A 934 -68.32 -0.87 30.19
CA PHE A 934 -67.11 -0.80 29.36
C PHE A 934 -65.91 -0.62 30.27
N THR A 935 -64.85 -1.40 30.04
CA THR A 935 -63.60 -1.36 30.79
C THR A 935 -62.43 -1.18 29.82
N PRO A 936 -61.45 -0.31 30.13
CA PRO A 936 -60.31 -0.09 29.25
C PRO A 936 -59.40 -1.32 29.21
N GLY A 937 -58.65 -1.48 28.12
CA GLY A 937 -57.69 -2.59 27.98
C GLY A 937 -56.47 -2.43 28.90
N ASP A 938 -56.07 -1.18 29.13
CA ASP A 938 -55.06 -0.76 30.11
C ASP A 938 -55.50 0.57 30.76
N GLN A 939 -55.14 0.82 32.02
CA GLN A 939 -55.55 2.05 32.73
C GLN A 939 -54.94 3.33 32.13
N GLN A 940 -53.79 3.23 31.45
CA GLN A 940 -53.15 4.37 30.77
C GLN A 940 -53.89 4.77 29.47
N ILE A 941 -54.69 3.87 28.90
CA ILE A 941 -55.52 4.10 27.70
C ILE A 941 -57.01 3.95 28.09
N PRO A 942 -57.61 4.96 28.77
CA PRO A 942 -58.98 4.88 29.25
C PRO A 942 -60.02 4.86 28.11
N ILE A 943 -61.24 4.44 28.43
CA ILE A 943 -62.41 4.62 27.54
C ILE A 943 -62.61 6.13 27.30
N ASP A 944 -62.79 6.53 26.04
CA ASP A 944 -63.00 7.94 25.68
C ASP A 944 -64.42 8.37 26.08
N MET A 945 -64.52 9.02 27.24
CA MET A 945 -65.78 9.53 27.78
C MET A 945 -66.25 10.82 27.10
N ASN A 946 -65.40 11.49 26.32
CA ASN A 946 -65.78 12.69 25.56
C ASN A 946 -66.54 12.36 24.28
N LYS A 947 -66.36 11.13 23.76
CA LYS A 947 -67.19 10.59 22.68
C LYS A 947 -68.44 9.95 23.27
N ALA A 948 -69.59 10.35 22.73
CA ALA A 948 -70.88 9.76 23.07
C ALA A 948 -70.91 8.27 22.70
N MET A 949 -71.64 7.48 23.49
CA MET A 949 -72.03 6.13 23.09
C MET A 949 -73.09 6.25 21.98
N THR A 950 -72.96 5.47 20.91
CA THR A 950 -73.95 5.44 19.82
C THR A 950 -74.39 4.01 19.52
N PHE A 951 -75.53 3.84 18.86
CA PHE A 951 -75.84 2.62 18.13
C PHE A 951 -74.98 2.52 16.86
N GLU A 952 -75.09 1.41 16.13
CA GLU A 952 -74.44 1.18 14.82
C GLU A 952 -74.76 2.26 13.79
N ASN A 953 -75.95 2.86 13.86
CA ASN A 953 -76.40 3.96 13.00
C ASN A 953 -75.75 5.33 13.31
N GLY A 954 -74.84 5.41 14.29
CA GLY A 954 -74.16 6.63 14.72
C GLY A 954 -75.03 7.60 15.54
N LYS A 955 -76.23 7.20 15.98
CA LYS A 955 -77.17 8.02 16.77
C LYS A 955 -77.36 7.47 18.18
N ASP A 956 -77.98 8.31 19.00
CA ASP A 956 -78.51 8.03 20.34
C ASP A 956 -79.89 7.36 20.34
N THR A 957 -80.63 7.42 19.22
CA THR A 957 -81.94 6.74 19.04
C THR A 957 -81.91 5.68 17.92
N LEU A 958 -82.61 4.56 18.15
CA LEU A 958 -82.82 3.51 17.16
C LEU A 958 -84.25 2.95 17.26
N GLU A 959 -85.03 3.06 16.19
CA GLU A 959 -86.35 2.43 16.10
C GLU A 959 -86.23 1.04 15.48
N VAL A 960 -86.83 0.03 16.12
CA VAL A 960 -86.97 -1.32 15.56
C VAL A 960 -88.42 -1.51 15.17
N ALA A 961 -88.64 -1.70 13.86
CA ALA A 961 -89.97 -1.76 13.26
C ALA A 961 -90.82 -2.90 13.87
N ASN A 962 -92.05 -2.57 14.23
CA ASN A 962 -93.01 -3.44 14.93
C ASN A 962 -92.65 -3.82 16.39
N GLU A 963 -91.50 -3.40 16.92
CA GLU A 963 -91.09 -3.68 18.31
C GLU A 963 -91.17 -2.46 19.22
N GLY A 964 -90.46 -1.37 18.88
CA GLY A 964 -90.35 -0.18 19.75
C GLY A 964 -89.13 0.70 19.46
N THR A 965 -88.92 1.69 20.32
CA THR A 965 -87.84 2.68 20.20
C THR A 965 -86.80 2.50 21.31
N TYR A 966 -85.54 2.40 20.93
CA TYR A 966 -84.39 2.45 21.82
C TYR A 966 -83.80 3.86 21.90
N THR A 967 -83.30 4.24 23.08
CA THR A 967 -82.68 5.54 23.35
C THR A 967 -81.55 5.41 24.35
N ILE A 968 -80.37 5.95 24.02
CA ILE A 968 -79.20 6.02 24.90
C ILE A 968 -79.34 7.28 25.77
N ASN A 969 -79.36 7.09 27.09
CA ASN A 969 -79.45 8.17 28.06
C ASN A 969 -78.08 8.78 28.37
N ALA A 970 -78.07 10.02 28.85
CA ALA A 970 -76.84 10.74 29.19
C ALA A 970 -75.98 10.06 30.29
N ASP A 971 -76.58 9.19 31.11
CA ASP A 971 -75.84 8.40 32.11
C ASP A 971 -75.17 7.14 31.53
N GLY A 972 -75.45 6.80 30.27
CA GLY A 972 -74.98 5.58 29.60
C GLY A 972 -75.89 4.35 29.77
N SER A 973 -77.07 4.49 30.38
CA SER A 973 -78.12 3.47 30.26
C SER A 973 -78.82 3.56 28.91
N ILE A 974 -79.50 2.47 28.51
CA ILE A 974 -80.31 2.40 27.30
C ILE A 974 -81.74 2.08 27.71
N THR A 975 -82.68 2.92 27.32
CA THR A 975 -84.11 2.71 27.50
C THR A 975 -84.71 2.13 26.23
N PHE A 976 -85.55 1.11 26.37
CA PHE A 976 -86.43 0.60 25.32
C PHE A 976 -87.89 0.88 25.67
N LYS A 977 -88.58 1.57 24.76
CA LYS A 977 -90.02 1.82 24.81
C LYS A 977 -90.73 0.93 23.79
N PRO A 978 -91.35 -0.19 24.21
CA PRO A 978 -92.08 -1.06 23.29
C PRO A 978 -93.33 -0.38 22.72
N LEU A 979 -93.74 -0.81 21.52
CA LEU A 979 -95.07 -0.54 21.02
C LEU A 979 -96.11 -1.25 21.89
N LYS A 980 -97.32 -0.67 22.01
CA LYS A 980 -98.40 -1.17 22.88
C LYS A 980 -98.82 -2.63 22.63
N GLN A 981 -98.53 -3.17 21.43
CA GLN A 981 -98.87 -4.53 21.02
C GLN A 981 -97.65 -5.47 20.95
N PHE A 982 -96.43 -4.99 21.24
CA PHE A 982 -95.23 -5.83 21.22
C PHE A 982 -95.07 -6.61 22.53
N THR A 983 -94.74 -7.91 22.43
CA THR A 983 -94.50 -8.81 23.57
C THR A 983 -93.47 -9.87 23.20
N GLY A 984 -92.63 -10.30 24.14
CA GLY A 984 -91.52 -11.23 23.93
C GLY A 984 -90.15 -10.54 23.98
N LYS A 985 -89.09 -11.28 23.62
CA LYS A 985 -87.72 -10.77 23.58
C LYS A 985 -87.55 -9.89 22.34
N ALA A 986 -87.14 -8.64 22.54
CA ALA A 986 -86.89 -7.69 21.45
C ALA A 986 -85.57 -8.02 20.73
N THR A 987 -85.42 -7.51 19.50
CA THR A 987 -84.18 -7.55 18.73
C THR A 987 -83.06 -6.88 19.54
N PRO A 988 -81.95 -7.59 19.86
CA PRO A 988 -80.82 -6.99 20.57
C PRO A 988 -80.23 -5.81 19.81
N VAL A 989 -79.88 -4.74 20.51
CA VAL A 989 -79.23 -3.57 19.90
C VAL A 989 -77.78 -3.44 20.35
N THR A 990 -76.86 -3.27 19.39
CA THR A 990 -75.45 -3.02 19.65
C THR A 990 -75.21 -1.53 19.87
N VAL A 991 -74.55 -1.20 20.98
CA VAL A 991 -73.94 0.10 21.22
C VAL A 991 -72.43 0.02 21.16
N LYS A 992 -71.78 1.10 20.73
CA LYS A 992 -70.33 1.22 20.64
C LYS A 992 -69.76 2.39 21.43
N ARG A 993 -68.51 2.20 21.88
CA ARG A 993 -67.59 3.21 22.40
C ARG A 993 -66.21 2.98 21.80
N VAL A 994 -65.30 3.93 22.01
CA VAL A 994 -63.86 3.77 21.73
C VAL A 994 -63.03 4.07 22.97
N ASP A 995 -61.80 3.59 23.00
CA ASP A 995 -60.77 4.08 23.93
C ASP A 995 -60.11 5.38 23.45
N ALA A 996 -59.18 5.91 24.25
CA ALA A 996 -58.41 7.12 23.93
C ALA A 996 -57.47 6.98 22.70
N ASN A 997 -57.23 5.76 22.22
CA ASN A 997 -56.51 5.47 20.98
C ASN A 997 -57.42 5.36 19.76
N GLY A 998 -58.72 5.12 19.97
CA GLY A 998 -59.73 4.93 18.92
C GLY A 998 -60.15 3.48 18.72
N THR A 999 -59.70 2.53 19.56
CA THR A 999 -60.07 1.12 19.47
C THR A 999 -61.55 0.94 19.83
N GLU A 1000 -62.37 0.45 18.88
CA GLU A 1000 -63.80 0.24 19.13
C GLU A 1000 -64.05 -0.94 20.09
N VAL A 1001 -65.05 -0.76 20.95
CA VAL A 1001 -65.63 -1.80 21.80
C VAL A 1001 -67.15 -1.71 21.75
N THR A 1002 -67.79 -2.85 21.55
CA THR A 1002 -69.25 -2.99 21.43
C THR A 1002 -69.84 -3.71 22.65
N ALA A 1003 -71.10 -3.41 22.97
CA ALA A 1003 -71.91 -4.17 23.92
C ALA A 1003 -73.35 -4.23 23.42
N THR A 1004 -74.09 -5.29 23.74
CA THR A 1004 -75.52 -5.40 23.39
C THR A 1004 -76.43 -5.10 24.58
N TYR A 1005 -77.60 -4.56 24.28
CA TYR A 1005 -78.73 -4.50 25.21
C TYR A 1005 -79.92 -5.27 24.65
N THR A 1006 -80.50 -6.16 25.45
CA THR A 1006 -81.67 -6.95 25.06
C THR A 1006 -82.81 -6.88 26.08
N PRO A 1007 -83.88 -6.12 25.81
CA PRO A 1007 -85.08 -6.10 26.61
C PRO A 1007 -86.03 -7.25 26.28
N ASN A 1008 -86.88 -7.60 27.24
CA ASN A 1008 -87.93 -8.61 27.11
C ASN A 1008 -89.25 -8.07 27.68
N VAL A 1009 -90.34 -8.25 26.94
CA VAL A 1009 -91.62 -7.60 27.22
C VAL A 1009 -92.67 -8.62 27.61
N THR A 1010 -93.10 -8.59 28.88
CA THR A 1010 -94.13 -9.49 29.40
C THR A 1010 -95.53 -8.99 29.02
N LYS A 1011 -96.31 -9.89 28.41
CA LYS A 1011 -97.70 -9.61 28.01
C LYS A 1011 -98.56 -9.30 29.24
N VAL A 1012 -99.37 -8.25 29.16
CA VAL A 1012 -100.46 -8.00 30.12
C VAL A 1012 -101.76 -8.53 29.53
N THR A 1013 -102.70 -8.99 30.37
CA THR A 1013 -103.99 -9.51 29.91
C THR A 1013 -105.09 -9.21 30.92
N PRO A 1014 -106.06 -8.33 30.59
CA PRO A 1014 -107.23 -8.07 31.43
C PRO A 1014 -108.18 -9.27 31.54
N SER A 1015 -109.08 -9.23 32.53
CA SER A 1015 -110.02 -10.30 32.88
C SER A 1015 -111.39 -9.76 33.27
N SER A 1016 -112.42 -10.59 33.31
CA SER A 1016 -113.79 -10.14 33.62
C SER A 1016 -114.71 -11.25 34.13
N THR A 1017 -115.77 -10.88 34.86
CA THR A 1017 -116.81 -11.79 35.35
C THR A 1017 -118.18 -11.49 34.72
N PRO A 1018 -118.95 -12.52 34.31
CA PRO A 1018 -120.33 -12.35 33.85
C PRO A 1018 -121.28 -11.73 34.86
N ALA A 1019 -122.44 -11.27 34.39
CA ALA A 1019 -123.57 -10.82 35.20
C ALA A 1019 -124.86 -11.56 34.85
N THR A 1020 -125.82 -11.59 35.76
CA THR A 1020 -127.15 -12.18 35.54
C THR A 1020 -128.26 -11.35 36.20
N SER A 1021 -129.51 -11.57 35.81
CA SER A 1021 -130.69 -10.99 36.46
C SER A 1021 -131.90 -11.93 36.37
N SER A 1022 -132.92 -11.70 37.20
CA SER A 1022 -134.19 -12.42 37.12
C SER A 1022 -135.36 -11.53 37.55
N GLY A 1023 -136.55 -11.73 36.98
CA GLY A 1023 -137.73 -10.89 37.24
C GLY A 1023 -138.96 -11.28 36.40
N PRO A 1024 -140.13 -10.67 36.68
CA PRO A 1024 -141.40 -11.03 36.03
C PRO A 1024 -141.53 -10.52 34.58
N GLN A 1025 -142.42 -11.17 33.83
CA GLN A 1025 -142.75 -10.84 32.44
C GLN A 1025 -143.12 -9.37 32.23
N GLY A 1026 -142.55 -8.77 31.17
CA GLY A 1026 -142.80 -7.38 30.78
C GLY A 1026 -142.10 -6.32 31.63
N VAL A 1027 -141.28 -6.69 32.62
CA VAL A 1027 -140.52 -5.74 33.46
C VAL A 1027 -139.03 -5.74 33.05
N PRO A 1028 -138.42 -4.57 32.79
CA PRO A 1028 -136.98 -4.47 32.54
C PRO A 1028 -136.14 -4.97 33.72
N GLN A 1029 -135.00 -5.56 33.41
CA GLN A 1029 -134.03 -6.09 34.37
C GLN A 1029 -132.64 -5.51 34.10
N THR A 1030 -131.76 -5.51 35.09
CA THR A 1030 -130.39 -4.97 34.97
C THR A 1030 -129.35 -5.90 35.57
N GLY A 1031 -128.18 -6.00 34.94
CA GLY A 1031 -126.99 -6.62 35.50
C GLY A 1031 -125.70 -5.93 35.04
N THR A 1032 -124.68 -5.88 35.89
CA THR A 1032 -123.43 -5.15 35.63
C THR A 1032 -122.25 -6.12 35.59
N PRO A 1033 -121.69 -6.42 34.40
CA PRO A 1033 -120.47 -7.21 34.29
C PRO A 1033 -119.26 -6.45 34.86
N VAL A 1034 -118.34 -7.16 35.52
CA VAL A 1034 -117.14 -6.54 36.12
C VAL A 1034 -115.92 -6.86 35.27
N PHE A 1035 -115.12 -5.84 35.00
CA PHE A 1035 -113.83 -5.94 34.30
C PHE A 1035 -112.71 -5.60 35.29
N LYS A 1036 -111.59 -6.31 35.18
CA LYS A 1036 -110.40 -6.14 35.99
C LYS A 1036 -109.18 -6.08 35.08
N GLU A 1037 -108.37 -5.05 35.26
CA GLU A 1037 -107.06 -4.91 34.62
C GLU A 1037 -106.13 -6.11 34.88
N GLY A 1038 -105.20 -6.35 33.96
CA GLY A 1038 -104.19 -7.40 34.13
C GLY A 1038 -103.07 -6.99 35.09
N ASP A 1039 -102.70 -5.71 35.05
CA ASP A 1039 -101.73 -5.06 35.93
C ASP A 1039 -102.14 -3.58 36.10
N PRO A 1040 -102.02 -2.95 37.29
CA PRO A 1040 -102.38 -1.53 37.48
C PRO A 1040 -101.59 -0.53 36.61
N ALA A 1041 -100.44 -0.92 36.05
CA ALA A 1041 -99.70 -0.11 35.08
C ALA A 1041 -100.27 -0.19 33.64
N VAL A 1042 -101.30 -1.01 33.40
CA VAL A 1042 -102.06 -1.08 32.14
C VAL A 1042 -103.56 -1.23 32.48
N PRO A 1043 -104.22 -0.15 32.92
CA PRO A 1043 -105.61 -0.21 33.38
C PRO A 1043 -106.60 -0.45 32.23
N ILE A 1044 -107.83 -0.79 32.59
CA ILE A 1044 -108.95 -0.84 31.63
C ILE A 1044 -109.21 0.56 31.07
N ASP A 1045 -109.30 0.70 29.75
CA ASP A 1045 -109.60 1.97 29.09
C ASP A 1045 -111.09 2.29 29.22
N TYR A 1046 -111.43 3.01 30.30
CA TYR A 1046 -112.78 3.50 30.54
C TYR A 1046 -113.14 4.73 29.69
N SER A 1047 -112.20 5.33 28.95
CA SER A 1047 -112.52 6.41 28.00
C SER A 1047 -113.24 5.87 26.75
N LYS A 1048 -112.95 4.62 26.39
CA LYS A 1048 -113.71 3.87 25.40
C LYS A 1048 -115.01 3.33 26.01
N GLN A 1049 -116.11 3.49 25.27
CA GLN A 1049 -117.39 2.91 25.64
C GLN A 1049 -117.34 1.38 25.52
N MET A 1050 -118.07 0.71 26.42
CA MET A 1050 -118.33 -0.71 26.33
C MET A 1050 -119.38 -0.96 25.23
N THR A 1051 -119.14 -1.93 24.36
CA THR A 1051 -120.07 -2.31 23.27
C THR A 1051 -120.48 -3.76 23.41
N PHE A 1052 -121.53 -4.17 22.69
CA PHE A 1052 -121.74 -5.58 22.37
C PHE A 1052 -120.70 -6.07 21.34
N ASP A 1053 -120.77 -7.36 21.02
CA ASP A 1053 -120.04 -8.05 19.96
C ASP A 1053 -120.22 -7.42 18.56
N ASP A 1054 -121.40 -6.85 18.27
CA ASP A 1054 -121.71 -6.09 17.05
C ASP A 1054 -121.15 -4.64 17.04
N GLY A 1055 -120.46 -4.22 18.10
CA GLY A 1055 -119.90 -2.88 18.24
C GLY A 1055 -120.91 -1.79 18.62
N GLN A 1056 -122.18 -2.12 18.90
CA GLN A 1056 -123.22 -1.17 19.28
C GLN A 1056 -123.42 -1.09 20.81
N PRO A 1057 -123.98 0.01 21.33
CA PRO A 1057 -124.45 0.11 22.72
C PRO A 1057 -125.83 -0.52 22.95
N LYS A 1058 -126.51 -0.98 21.89
CA LYS A 1058 -127.83 -1.61 21.92
C LYS A 1058 -127.88 -2.84 21.03
N LYS A 1059 -128.52 -3.91 21.52
CA LYS A 1059 -128.71 -5.17 20.78
C LYS A 1059 -130.14 -5.68 20.98
N THR A 1060 -130.92 -5.79 19.89
CA THR A 1060 -132.29 -6.34 19.95
C THR A 1060 -132.28 -7.81 19.52
N VAL A 1061 -132.94 -8.67 20.30
CA VAL A 1061 -133.17 -10.07 19.96
C VAL A 1061 -134.67 -10.26 19.73
N ALA A 1062 -135.05 -10.51 18.47
CA ALA A 1062 -136.46 -10.56 18.07
C ALA A 1062 -137.25 -11.65 18.81
N GLY A 1063 -138.43 -11.30 19.33
CA GLY A 1063 -139.27 -12.19 20.14
C GLY A 1063 -138.74 -12.48 21.55
N VAL A 1064 -137.63 -11.86 21.94
CA VAL A 1064 -136.98 -12.03 23.25
C VAL A 1064 -136.94 -10.70 24.01
N GLY A 1065 -136.36 -9.65 23.44
CA GLY A 1065 -136.26 -8.33 24.07
C GLY A 1065 -135.13 -7.44 23.53
N GLU A 1066 -135.02 -6.22 24.06
CA GLU A 1066 -133.92 -5.28 23.79
C GLU A 1066 -132.92 -5.26 24.94
N TYR A 1067 -131.62 -5.34 24.62
CA TYR A 1067 -130.52 -5.06 25.54
C TYR A 1067 -129.94 -3.67 25.25
N THR A 1068 -129.75 -2.86 26.29
CA THR A 1068 -129.10 -1.54 26.23
C THR A 1068 -127.97 -1.49 27.26
N ILE A 1069 -126.78 -1.03 26.85
CA ILE A 1069 -125.67 -0.68 27.74
C ILE A 1069 -125.91 0.72 28.27
N ASN A 1070 -125.93 0.87 29.59
CA ASN A 1070 -126.10 2.13 30.28
C ASN A 1070 -124.74 2.83 30.49
N SER A 1071 -124.77 4.14 30.73
CA SER A 1071 -123.56 4.96 30.93
C SER A 1071 -122.75 4.62 32.19
N ASP A 1072 -123.34 3.89 33.14
CA ASP A 1072 -122.67 3.37 34.35
C ASP A 1072 -122.00 1.99 34.12
N GLY A 1073 -122.14 1.40 32.93
CA GLY A 1073 -121.65 0.05 32.61
C GLY A 1073 -122.59 -1.09 33.00
N SER A 1074 -123.78 -0.80 33.55
CA SER A 1074 -124.84 -1.79 33.68
C SER A 1074 -125.49 -2.08 32.32
N ILE A 1075 -126.10 -3.26 32.17
CA ILE A 1075 -126.84 -3.66 30.96
C ILE A 1075 -128.30 -3.86 31.36
N THR A 1076 -129.20 -3.11 30.73
CA THR A 1076 -130.65 -3.29 30.87
C THR A 1076 -131.16 -4.24 29.80
N PHE A 1077 -131.86 -5.31 30.20
CA PHE A 1077 -132.69 -6.12 29.32
C PHE A 1077 -134.17 -5.80 29.52
N THR A 1078 -134.86 -5.38 28.46
CA THR A 1078 -136.31 -5.22 28.43
C THR A 1078 -136.93 -6.38 27.65
N PRO A 1079 -137.60 -7.34 28.30
CA PRO A 1079 -138.22 -8.47 27.62
C PRO A 1079 -139.41 -8.06 26.75
N ASP A 1080 -139.63 -8.78 25.65
CA ASP A 1080 -140.89 -8.74 24.91
C ASP A 1080 -142.04 -9.17 25.84
N LYS A 1081 -143.23 -8.58 25.67
CA LYS A 1081 -144.39 -8.74 26.57
C LYS A 1081 -144.90 -10.18 26.66
N LYS A 1082 -144.52 -11.05 25.73
CA LYS A 1082 -144.86 -12.49 25.71
C LYS A 1082 -143.69 -13.40 26.06
N TYR A 1083 -142.48 -12.88 26.25
CA TYR A 1083 -141.31 -13.71 26.52
C TYR A 1083 -141.32 -14.23 27.97
N VAL A 1084 -140.88 -15.48 28.15
CA VAL A 1084 -140.68 -16.18 29.43
C VAL A 1084 -139.47 -17.10 29.25
N GLY A 1085 -138.64 -17.24 30.29
CA GLY A 1085 -137.43 -18.07 30.29
C GLY A 1085 -136.12 -17.29 30.27
N THR A 1086 -135.04 -18.00 29.97
CA THR A 1086 -133.65 -17.50 29.97
C THR A 1086 -133.12 -17.51 28.53
N PRO A 1087 -132.80 -16.36 27.93
CA PRO A 1087 -132.27 -16.30 26.57
C PRO A 1087 -130.77 -16.62 26.53
N ALA A 1088 -130.22 -16.74 25.33
CA ALA A 1088 -128.77 -16.80 25.13
C ALA A 1088 -128.09 -15.54 25.71
N ALA A 1089 -126.94 -15.73 26.36
CA ALA A 1089 -126.18 -14.65 26.95
C ALA A 1089 -125.67 -13.67 25.88
N VAL A 1090 -125.75 -12.36 26.14
CA VAL A 1090 -125.13 -11.34 25.28
C VAL A 1090 -123.71 -11.06 25.74
N THR A 1091 -122.77 -10.97 24.80
CA THR A 1091 -121.37 -10.65 25.08
C THR A 1091 -121.14 -9.15 24.92
N VAL A 1092 -120.50 -8.54 25.92
CA VAL A 1092 -119.99 -7.16 25.88
C VAL A 1092 -118.47 -7.14 25.96
N LYS A 1093 -117.85 -6.12 25.37
CA LYS A 1093 -116.39 -5.98 25.34
C LYS A 1093 -115.90 -4.60 25.79
N ARG A 1094 -114.72 -4.61 26.41
CA ARG A 1094 -113.86 -3.46 26.71
C ARG A 1094 -112.44 -3.75 26.24
N VAL A 1095 -111.55 -2.76 26.31
CA VAL A 1095 -110.11 -2.93 26.08
C VAL A 1095 -109.32 -2.31 27.23
N ASP A 1096 -108.06 -2.72 27.40
CA ASP A 1096 -107.08 -1.99 28.22
C ASP A 1096 -106.45 -0.79 27.47
N GLU A 1097 -105.64 0.01 28.16
CA GLU A 1097 -104.92 1.12 27.52
C GLU A 1097 -103.95 0.70 26.41
N ASN A 1098 -103.46 -0.55 26.41
CA ASN A 1098 -102.64 -1.10 25.33
C ASN A 1098 -103.49 -1.52 24.10
N GLY A 1099 -104.79 -1.74 24.28
CA GLY A 1099 -105.73 -2.20 23.27
C GLY A 1099 -106.07 -3.70 23.35
N THR A 1100 -105.69 -4.40 24.42
CA THR A 1100 -106.04 -5.81 24.62
C THR A 1100 -107.54 -5.93 24.92
N GLU A 1101 -108.29 -6.65 24.08
CA GLU A 1101 -109.73 -6.86 24.32
C GLU A 1101 -110.00 -7.79 25.51
N VAL A 1102 -111.08 -7.52 26.25
CA VAL A 1102 -111.63 -8.35 27.32
C VAL A 1102 -113.16 -8.39 27.19
N THR A 1103 -113.74 -9.58 27.37
CA THR A 1103 -115.16 -9.85 27.08
C THR A 1103 -115.89 -10.48 28.26
N ALA A 1104 -117.03 -9.90 28.64
CA ALA A 1104 -117.91 -10.42 29.68
C ALA A 1104 -119.31 -10.73 29.09
N THR A 1105 -120.10 -11.55 29.77
CA THR A 1105 -121.45 -11.92 29.32
C THR A 1105 -122.54 -11.49 30.30
N TYR A 1106 -123.75 -11.27 29.80
CA TYR A 1106 -124.94 -10.97 30.61
C TYR A 1106 -126.14 -11.85 30.22
N THR A 1107 -126.78 -12.45 31.23
CA THR A 1107 -127.90 -13.39 31.06
C THR A 1107 -129.09 -13.03 31.97
N PRO A 1108 -130.21 -12.50 31.44
CA PRO A 1108 -131.44 -12.24 32.19
C PRO A 1108 -132.30 -13.51 32.32
N THR A 1109 -133.40 -13.47 33.08
CA THR A 1109 -134.37 -14.59 33.20
C THR A 1109 -135.76 -14.06 33.53
N VAL A 1110 -136.79 -14.52 32.81
CA VAL A 1110 -138.14 -13.93 32.85
C VAL A 1110 -139.18 -14.95 33.34
N THR A 1111 -140.00 -14.57 34.32
CA THR A 1111 -141.01 -15.45 34.94
C THR A 1111 -142.46 -15.05 34.63
N GLU A 1112 -143.36 -16.05 34.54
CA GLU A 1112 -144.77 -15.90 34.13
C GLU A 1112 -145.71 -15.41 35.25
N VAL A 1113 -146.87 -14.84 34.88
CA VAL A 1113 -147.92 -14.35 35.81
C VAL A 1113 -149.35 -14.68 35.31
N THR A 1114 -150.33 -14.90 36.20
CA THR A 1114 -151.69 -15.39 35.83
C THR A 1114 -152.84 -14.83 36.71
N PRO A 1115 -153.98 -14.34 36.15
CA PRO A 1115 -155.13 -13.80 36.90
C PRO A 1115 -156.26 -14.83 37.23
N LYS A 1116 -157.26 -14.44 38.05
CA LYS A 1116 -158.41 -15.26 38.53
C LYS A 1116 -159.70 -14.43 38.75
N SER A 1117 -160.88 -15.08 38.88
CA SER A 1117 -162.22 -14.48 39.11
C SER A 1117 -163.18 -15.38 39.95
N THR A 1118 -164.37 -14.88 40.33
CA THR A 1118 -165.30 -15.49 41.33
C THR A 1118 -166.80 -15.36 40.96
N ASN A 1119 -167.62 -16.35 41.34
CA ASN A 1119 -169.06 -16.46 40.97
C ASN A 1119 -170.06 -15.92 42.01
N ALA A 1120 -171.33 -15.76 41.64
CA ALA A 1120 -172.44 -15.29 42.51
C ALA A 1120 -173.76 -16.09 42.32
N VAL A 1121 -174.67 -16.05 43.31
CA VAL A 1121 -175.95 -16.80 43.37
C VAL A 1121 -177.07 -16.00 44.06
N SER A 1122 -178.34 -16.37 43.84
CA SER A 1122 -179.53 -15.73 44.47
C SER A 1122 -180.67 -16.75 44.72
N SER A 1123 -181.67 -16.38 45.55
CA SER A 1123 -182.88 -17.19 45.80
C SER A 1123 -184.15 -16.32 45.98
N GLY A 1124 -185.34 -16.87 45.70
CA GLY A 1124 -186.61 -16.14 45.73
C GLY A 1124 -187.85 -16.98 45.33
N LEU A 1125 -189.02 -16.33 45.28
CA LEU A 1125 -190.32 -16.97 44.99
C LEU A 1125 -190.49 -17.37 43.51
N GLN A 1126 -191.20 -18.47 43.29
CA GLN A 1126 -191.48 -19.02 41.96
C GLN A 1126 -192.24 -18.02 41.06
N GLY A 1127 -191.71 -17.75 39.88
CA GLY A 1127 -192.33 -16.87 38.88
C GLY A 1127 -191.85 -15.41 38.88
N GLN A 1128 -190.94 -15.01 39.78
CA GLN A 1128 -190.34 -13.67 39.78
C GLN A 1128 -188.90 -13.66 39.21
N PRO A 1129 -188.48 -12.60 38.50
CA PRO A 1129 -187.09 -12.44 38.05
C PRO A 1129 -186.10 -12.33 39.22
N GLN A 1130 -184.87 -12.78 38.99
CA GLN A 1130 -183.77 -12.83 39.97
C GLN A 1130 -182.46 -12.41 39.30
N SER A 1131 -181.50 -11.88 40.07
CA SER A 1131 -180.20 -11.43 39.54
C SER A 1131 -179.07 -11.57 40.56
N GLY A 1132 -177.87 -11.90 40.06
CA GLY A 1132 -176.60 -11.88 40.79
C GLY A 1132 -175.44 -11.59 39.82
N LYS A 1133 -174.32 -11.06 40.31
CA LYS A 1133 -173.20 -10.60 39.47
C LYS A 1133 -171.84 -11.17 39.94
N PRO A 1134 -171.13 -11.94 39.11
CA PRO A 1134 -169.73 -12.35 39.33
C PRO A 1134 -168.71 -11.19 39.30
N THR A 1135 -167.51 -11.45 39.83
CA THR A 1135 -166.29 -10.61 39.71
C THR A 1135 -165.03 -11.47 39.63
#